data_AF-A0A352KDS0-F1
#
_entry.id   AF-A0A352KDS0-F1
#
_cell.length_a   1.000
_cell.length_b   1.000
_cell.length_c   1.000
_cell.angle_alpha   90.00
_cell.angle_beta   90.00
_cell.angle_gamma   90.00
#
_symmetry.space_group_name_H-M   'P 1'
#
loop_
_entity.id
_entity.type
_entity.pdbx_description
1 polymer ?
#
loop_
_entity_poly.entity_id
_entity_poly.type
_entity_poly.pdbx_seq_one_letter_code
_entity_poly.pdbx_strand_id
1 'polypeptide(L)'
;YRPDGEACMRHPDLSLDDKYTKRDGSIFLTGIQALVRLALVQRWRDIAAGIDSAGFISGYRGSPLGGYDQQLQKAAEHLAAQNIRFQPGVNEDLAATAVWGSQQTNLFPGARVEGVFGLWYGKAPGLDRSGDAIRHANFAGTSPKGGVLAVVGDDPAAKSSSLPSQSEYSFMDLEIPVLNPANVREVLEFGLYGWAMSRYAGLWVGMIALADIMDSAATVSADQLSMRIHTPEPCAEFGDFAGGRSIRTGDEPQAKEARLRHFRLPAAQRFARLNRLDRITLNSSQAKLGIVATGRAYHDLRQAMQSLGISDADARALGLRIYKVGMSWPLEPEGLHEFATGLERILVIDHKRGVLESQIKAQLYSLPAASRPEILGKQDRDGAPLLDNVAMLGQTEIAGALLRQLPESEIRARAERAHADIQTHRDFVATHLSSTQRTPFFCSGCPHNRSTKVPEGSRALAGVGCHYMAQIMDRDTDMVSQMGGEGASWIGQSPFTDERHIFVNLGDGTYFHSGLLAIRAAVAANVPITYKILYNDAVAMTGGQPIDGSLSVPQLIAQLRAEGVRKISLVSDAPEKYTAASDIPADIEIAHRNRFPAIQKKLRDYAGVSVIIYDQTCASEKRRRRKRGKMDEPPRRLFINEAVCEGCGDCSVQSSCASIEPVETEFGRKRRINQSSCNKDYSCLEGFCPSFVSVMNGDLAGADMAAEPPEIGAAIAALPAPAAQPVHDTCNILITGIGGAGVTTVGALLATAAHIDGLAAATLDMTGLAQKGGAVLSHVRIGAADMPINGPQVPEGQADLLLAGDMVVSAGEKTLTHVDRRRTQTVLNTHLSPTAAFIENTRTKYDAAEMTRTIAGNTARLHALEATQIAERWLGDGVYANMILLGMAYQRGLLPMLTRDAIAQAIGLNGTAVAQNLRAFDYGRLAAEQPDILYRADNVHPFPLSLDGLIARRRKHLGDYQDTAYADRYSRLVARVRAAESRIRPGHTALAEAVARNYAKLLAYKDEFEVARLYTDGRFADSLARQFKG
;
A
#
# COMPACT_ATOMS: atom_id res chain seq x y z
N TYR A 1 -36.59 -1.26 8.34
CA TYR A 1 -37.22 0.06 8.27
C TYR A 1 -38.23 0.19 9.39
N ARG A 2 -38.24 1.35 10.07
CA ARG A 2 -39.30 1.72 11.00
C ARG A 2 -40.58 2.09 10.20
N PRO A 3 -41.77 2.13 10.84
CA PRO A 3 -43.04 2.45 10.17
C PRO A 3 -43.08 3.84 9.50
N ASP A 4 -42.13 4.71 9.81
CA ASP A 4 -41.94 6.07 9.27
C ASP A 4 -41.04 6.12 8.01
N GLY A 5 -40.50 4.98 7.56
CA GLY A 5 -39.62 4.93 6.39
C GLY A 5 -38.16 5.26 6.68
N GLU A 6 -37.77 5.50 7.95
CA GLU A 6 -36.36 5.68 8.32
C GLU A 6 -35.61 4.33 8.40
N ALA A 7 -34.43 4.29 7.79
CA ALA A 7 -33.48 3.20 7.94
C ALA A 7 -32.89 3.23 9.36
N CYS A 8 -32.86 2.09 10.04
CA CYS A 8 -32.36 1.96 11.41
C CYS A 8 -31.10 1.09 11.41
N MET A 9 -30.09 1.48 12.18
CA MET A 9 -28.84 0.72 12.33
C MET A 9 -29.12 -0.72 12.79
N ARG A 10 -28.45 -1.71 12.18
CA ARG A 10 -28.66 -3.13 12.50
C ARG A 10 -27.75 -3.62 13.63
N HIS A 11 -26.58 -3.01 13.78
CA HIS A 11 -25.59 -3.35 14.82
C HIS A 11 -25.15 -2.11 15.62
N PRO A 12 -26.03 -1.52 16.46
CA PRO A 12 -25.72 -0.31 17.20
C PRO A 12 -24.67 -0.50 18.30
N ASP A 13 -24.44 -1.73 18.79
CA ASP A 13 -23.49 -2.05 19.87
C ASP A 13 -22.17 -2.65 19.36
N LEU A 14 -21.77 -2.39 18.10
CA LEU A 14 -20.56 -2.96 17.49
C LEU A 14 -19.29 -2.62 18.32
N SER A 15 -18.53 -3.64 18.69
CA SER A 15 -17.20 -3.48 19.31
C SER A 15 -16.09 -3.80 18.32
N LEU A 16 -14.97 -3.06 18.40
CA LEU A 16 -13.79 -3.36 17.60
C LEU A 16 -13.24 -4.76 17.92
N ASP A 17 -13.44 -5.28 19.13
CA ASP A 17 -12.92 -6.59 19.53
C ASP A 17 -13.79 -7.77 19.05
N ASP A 18 -14.96 -7.50 18.46
CA ASP A 18 -15.86 -8.55 17.93
C ASP A 18 -15.15 -9.46 16.92
N LYS A 19 -14.20 -8.92 16.15
CA LYS A 19 -13.36 -9.69 15.24
C LYS A 19 -12.53 -10.79 15.93
N TYR A 20 -12.28 -10.69 17.24
CA TYR A 20 -11.53 -11.67 18.03
C TYR A 20 -12.39 -12.44 19.04
N THR A 21 -13.52 -11.88 19.49
CA THR A 21 -14.31 -12.46 20.60
C THR A 21 -15.63 -13.06 20.13
N LYS A 22 -16.28 -12.47 19.13
CA LYS A 22 -17.61 -12.87 18.67
C LYS A 22 -17.56 -14.23 17.98
N ARG A 23 -18.54 -15.09 18.26
CA ARG A 23 -18.61 -16.49 17.77
C ARG A 23 -19.76 -16.76 16.81
N ASP A 24 -20.68 -15.81 16.65
CA ASP A 24 -21.85 -15.92 15.79
C ASP A 24 -22.15 -14.61 15.04
N GLY A 25 -23.08 -14.68 14.10
CA GLY A 25 -23.43 -13.54 13.24
C GLY A 25 -22.31 -13.13 12.29
N SER A 26 -22.25 -11.85 11.96
CA SER A 26 -21.24 -11.27 11.07
C SER A 26 -20.19 -10.47 11.85
N ILE A 27 -18.98 -10.44 11.29
CA ILE A 27 -17.85 -9.63 11.73
C ILE A 27 -17.19 -8.99 10.51
N PHE A 28 -16.57 -7.84 10.71
CA PHE A 28 -15.76 -7.15 9.69
C PHE A 28 -14.28 -7.19 10.08
N LEU A 29 -13.43 -7.68 9.17
CA LEU A 29 -11.99 -7.76 9.40
C LEU A 29 -11.18 -7.75 8.10
N THR A 30 -9.92 -7.35 8.24
CA THR A 30 -8.89 -7.44 7.19
C THR A 30 -8.36 -8.87 7.03
N GLY A 31 -7.73 -9.17 5.89
CA GLY A 31 -7.01 -10.44 5.68
C GLY A 31 -5.93 -10.70 6.73
N ILE A 32 -5.19 -9.67 7.15
CA ILE A 32 -4.21 -9.79 8.25
C ILE A 32 -4.88 -10.09 9.59
N GLN A 33 -5.99 -9.43 9.91
CA GLN A 33 -6.73 -9.74 11.14
C GLN A 33 -7.35 -11.14 11.10
N ALA A 34 -7.64 -11.67 9.91
CA ALA A 34 -8.14 -13.03 9.74
C ALA A 34 -7.09 -14.05 10.19
N LEU A 35 -5.80 -13.81 9.91
CA LEU A 35 -4.71 -14.67 10.41
C LEU A 35 -4.57 -14.65 11.94
N VAL A 36 -4.89 -13.53 12.60
CA VAL A 36 -4.93 -13.47 14.08
C VAL A 36 -6.11 -14.27 14.60
N ARG A 37 -7.31 -14.04 14.04
CA ARG A 37 -8.53 -14.75 14.41
C ARG A 37 -8.39 -16.26 14.16
N LEU A 38 -7.75 -16.66 13.07
CA LEU A 38 -7.50 -18.05 12.70
C LEU A 38 -6.87 -18.85 13.86
N ALA A 39 -5.84 -18.29 14.52
CA ALA A 39 -5.20 -18.94 15.66
C ALA A 39 -6.14 -19.08 16.87
N LEU A 40 -6.95 -18.06 17.16
CA LEU A 40 -7.97 -18.13 18.23
C LEU A 40 -9.01 -19.21 17.93
N VAL A 41 -9.52 -19.25 16.70
CA VAL A 41 -10.51 -20.24 16.27
C VAL A 41 -9.95 -21.66 16.34
N GLN A 42 -8.69 -21.88 15.95
CA GLN A 42 -8.07 -23.20 16.09
C GLN A 42 -8.03 -23.65 17.54
N ARG A 43 -7.67 -22.77 18.49
CA ARG A 43 -7.72 -23.13 19.92
C ARG A 43 -9.14 -23.46 20.36
N TRP A 44 -10.14 -22.67 19.96
CA TRP A 44 -11.53 -22.94 20.31
C TRP A 44 -12.00 -24.30 19.77
N ARG A 45 -11.57 -24.68 18.55
CA ARG A 45 -11.84 -26.00 17.98
C ARG A 45 -11.16 -27.12 18.77
N ASP A 46 -9.91 -26.92 19.17
CA ASP A 46 -9.20 -27.91 19.99
C ASP A 46 -9.87 -28.12 21.35
N ILE A 47 -10.30 -27.03 22.01
CA ILE A 47 -11.08 -27.12 23.26
C ILE A 47 -12.39 -27.89 23.03
N ALA A 48 -13.13 -27.58 21.96
CA ALA A 48 -14.37 -28.27 21.62
C ALA A 48 -14.16 -29.76 21.29
N ALA A 49 -12.98 -30.13 20.78
CA ALA A 49 -12.57 -31.50 20.52
C ALA A 49 -11.94 -32.21 21.73
N GLY A 50 -11.83 -31.55 22.89
CA GLY A 50 -11.19 -32.09 24.10
C GLY A 50 -9.67 -32.24 24.00
N ILE A 51 -9.01 -31.47 23.13
CA ILE A 51 -7.55 -31.47 22.95
C ILE A 51 -6.95 -30.31 23.74
N ASP A 52 -6.02 -30.61 24.65
CA ASP A 52 -5.26 -29.57 25.34
C ASP A 52 -4.04 -29.15 24.52
N SER A 53 -4.25 -28.22 23.58
CA SER A 53 -3.21 -27.67 22.70
C SER A 53 -2.73 -26.28 23.13
N ALA A 54 -1.59 -25.88 22.60
CA ALA A 54 -1.10 -24.49 22.59
C ALA A 54 -0.86 -24.02 21.15
N GLY A 55 -0.72 -22.71 20.95
CA GLY A 55 -0.32 -22.13 19.65
C GLY A 55 1.06 -21.49 19.71
N PHE A 56 1.86 -21.63 18.66
CA PHE A 56 3.13 -20.94 18.50
C PHE A 56 3.22 -20.25 17.13
N ILE A 57 3.42 -18.94 17.13
CA ILE A 57 3.48 -18.11 15.92
C ILE A 57 4.85 -17.44 15.85
N SER A 58 5.56 -17.62 14.75
CA SER A 58 6.83 -16.94 14.49
C SER A 58 7.04 -16.69 13.00
N GLY A 59 7.76 -15.64 12.65
CA GLY A 59 8.00 -15.25 11.28
C GLY A 59 8.74 -13.92 11.21
N TYR A 60 8.93 -13.41 10.00
CA TYR A 60 9.48 -12.07 9.80
C TYR A 60 8.58 -11.24 8.89
N ARG A 61 8.41 -9.98 9.27
CA ARG A 61 7.52 -9.03 8.60
C ARG A 61 8.00 -8.70 7.18
N GLY A 62 7.07 -8.75 6.23
CA GLY A 62 7.29 -8.29 4.87
C GLY A 62 5.96 -8.12 4.14
N SER A 63 5.80 -7.07 3.34
CA SER A 63 4.56 -6.82 2.57
C SER A 63 4.23 -8.04 1.69
N PRO A 64 2.99 -8.57 1.69
CA PRO A 64 1.78 -7.97 2.29
C PRO A 64 1.53 -8.31 3.77
N LEU A 65 2.31 -9.19 4.39
CA LEU A 65 2.19 -9.57 5.80
C LEU A 65 2.87 -8.58 6.77
N GLY A 66 3.31 -7.41 6.29
CA GLY A 66 4.09 -6.45 7.08
C GLY A 66 3.37 -5.91 8.32
N GLY A 67 2.04 -5.91 8.33
CA GLY A 67 1.21 -5.49 9.47
C GLY A 67 0.87 -6.60 10.48
N TYR A 68 1.25 -7.85 10.24
CA TYR A 68 0.78 -8.99 11.02
C TYR A 68 1.27 -8.97 12.47
N ASP A 69 2.57 -8.73 12.69
CA ASP A 69 3.17 -8.59 14.02
C ASP A 69 2.44 -7.54 14.87
N GLN A 70 2.08 -6.40 14.27
CA GLN A 70 1.38 -5.33 14.97
C GLN A 70 -0.02 -5.77 15.40
N GLN A 71 -0.72 -6.58 14.59
CA GLN A 71 -2.04 -7.09 14.95
C GLN A 71 -1.94 -8.19 16.01
N LEU A 72 -0.93 -9.06 15.95
CA LEU A 72 -0.64 -10.05 16.99
C LEU A 72 -0.32 -9.38 18.33
N GLN A 73 0.48 -8.31 18.33
CA GLN A 73 0.79 -7.52 19.52
C GLN A 73 -0.46 -6.83 20.09
N LYS A 74 -1.32 -6.24 19.25
CA LYS A 74 -2.59 -5.65 19.68
C LYS A 74 -3.55 -6.69 20.28
N ALA A 75 -3.53 -7.92 19.78
CA ALA A 75 -4.36 -9.02 20.26
C ALA A 75 -3.67 -9.89 21.33
N ALA A 76 -2.54 -9.45 21.90
CA ALA A 76 -1.71 -10.28 22.78
C ALA A 76 -2.46 -10.84 23.98
N GLU A 77 -3.39 -10.07 24.57
CA GLU A 77 -4.21 -10.52 25.69
C GLU A 77 -5.17 -11.63 25.27
N HIS A 78 -5.85 -11.49 24.13
CA HIS A 78 -6.73 -12.53 23.58
C HIS A 78 -5.95 -13.81 23.24
N LEU A 79 -4.74 -13.68 22.67
CA LEU A 79 -3.88 -14.82 22.34
C LEU A 79 -3.39 -15.53 23.61
N ALA A 80 -2.92 -14.78 24.61
CA ALA A 80 -2.45 -15.33 25.87
C ALA A 80 -3.56 -16.08 26.62
N ALA A 81 -4.78 -15.54 26.63
CA ALA A 81 -5.95 -16.20 27.21
C ALA A 81 -6.30 -17.54 26.55
N GLN A 82 -5.80 -17.78 25.33
CA GLN A 82 -5.98 -19.01 24.56
C GLN A 82 -4.70 -19.88 24.52
N ASN A 83 -3.69 -19.60 25.35
CA ASN A 83 -2.40 -20.29 25.36
C ASN A 83 -1.68 -20.24 23.99
N ILE A 84 -1.75 -19.09 23.32
CA ILE A 84 -1.08 -18.85 22.04
C ILE A 84 0.06 -17.87 22.26
N ARG A 85 1.28 -18.29 21.91
CA ARG A 85 2.50 -17.49 22.02
C ARG A 85 2.92 -16.98 20.66
N PHE A 86 2.96 -15.66 20.52
CA PHE A 86 3.67 -15.01 19.42
C PHE A 86 5.11 -14.69 19.85
N GLN A 87 6.07 -15.06 19.00
CA GLN A 87 7.47 -14.70 19.14
C GLN A 87 7.99 -14.26 17.76
N PRO A 88 8.23 -12.96 17.52
CA PRO A 88 8.79 -12.51 16.25
C PRO A 88 10.17 -13.15 16.04
N GLY A 89 10.46 -13.54 14.80
CA GLY A 89 11.77 -14.04 14.40
C GLY A 89 12.74 -12.89 14.15
N VAL A 90 14.03 -13.15 14.31
CA VAL A 90 15.08 -12.22 13.86
C VAL A 90 15.13 -12.19 12.32
N ASN A 91 14.92 -13.34 11.70
CA ASN A 91 14.71 -13.54 10.27
C ASN A 91 13.80 -14.75 10.05
N GLU A 92 13.43 -14.99 8.79
CA GLU A 92 12.51 -16.06 8.39
C GLU A 92 13.03 -17.47 8.67
N ASP A 93 14.35 -17.67 8.55
CA ASP A 93 15.02 -18.96 8.70
C ASP A 93 15.03 -19.44 10.16
N LEU A 94 15.39 -18.54 11.09
CA LEU A 94 15.34 -18.79 12.52
C LEU A 94 13.90 -18.93 13.03
N ALA A 95 12.95 -18.19 12.43
CA ALA A 95 11.54 -18.37 12.72
C ALA A 95 11.03 -19.76 12.28
N ALA A 96 11.43 -20.25 11.10
CA ALA A 96 11.07 -21.58 10.61
C ALA A 96 11.61 -22.66 11.56
N THR A 97 12.86 -22.50 11.99
CA THR A 97 13.51 -23.38 12.97
C THR A 97 12.78 -23.38 14.32
N ALA A 98 12.35 -22.21 14.81
CA ALA A 98 11.58 -22.10 16.05
C ALA A 98 10.20 -22.78 15.94
N VAL A 99 9.50 -22.60 14.81
CA VAL A 99 8.21 -23.28 14.56
C VAL A 99 8.41 -24.79 14.46
N TRP A 100 9.49 -25.26 13.82
CA TRP A 100 9.83 -26.68 13.83
C TRP A 100 10.08 -27.21 15.25
N GLY A 101 10.79 -26.46 16.09
CA GLY A 101 11.01 -26.78 17.50
C GLY A 101 9.70 -27.01 18.27
N SER A 102 8.65 -26.23 18.00
CA SER A 102 7.33 -26.41 18.62
C SER A 102 6.73 -27.80 18.37
N GLN A 103 7.03 -28.42 17.21
CA GLN A 103 6.53 -29.76 16.85
C GLN A 103 7.26 -30.88 17.58
N GLN A 104 8.42 -30.59 18.18
CA GLN A 104 9.24 -31.56 18.90
C GLN A 104 8.87 -31.64 20.39
N THR A 105 7.98 -30.77 20.88
CA THR A 105 7.61 -30.66 22.31
C THR A 105 7.24 -32.00 22.94
N ASN A 106 6.46 -32.83 22.24
CA ASN A 106 5.97 -34.12 22.75
C ASN A 106 6.93 -35.29 22.51
N LEU A 107 8.11 -35.05 21.90
CA LEU A 107 9.15 -36.08 21.75
C LEU A 107 10.01 -36.25 23.00
N PHE A 108 9.93 -35.29 23.94
CA PHE A 108 10.73 -35.25 25.15
C PHE A 108 9.83 -35.22 26.41
N PRO A 109 10.30 -35.74 27.56
CA PRO A 109 9.55 -35.67 28.81
C PRO A 109 9.35 -34.21 29.27
N GLY A 110 8.24 -33.95 29.97
CA GLY A 110 7.93 -32.62 30.52
C GLY A 110 7.04 -31.74 29.64
N ALA A 111 6.49 -32.27 28.55
CA ALA A 111 5.45 -31.58 27.78
C ALA A 111 4.24 -31.24 28.66
N ARG A 112 3.82 -29.97 28.64
CA ARG A 112 2.70 -29.45 29.43
C ARG A 112 1.36 -29.43 28.70
N VAL A 113 1.39 -29.74 27.41
CA VAL A 113 0.24 -29.76 26.49
C VAL A 113 0.38 -30.96 25.56
N GLU A 114 -0.73 -31.40 24.97
CA GLU A 114 -0.76 -32.56 24.09
C GLU A 114 -0.21 -32.29 22.68
N GLY A 115 -0.13 -31.02 22.29
CA GLY A 115 0.44 -30.58 21.02
C GLY A 115 0.51 -29.06 20.91
N VAL A 116 1.38 -28.56 20.03
CA VAL A 116 1.52 -27.13 19.75
C VAL A 116 1.26 -26.90 18.26
N PHE A 117 0.19 -26.20 17.90
CA PHE A 117 -0.03 -25.83 16.50
C PHE A 117 0.86 -24.64 16.13
N GLY A 118 1.61 -24.78 15.04
CA GLY A 118 2.59 -23.81 14.58
C GLY A 118 2.06 -22.96 13.42
N LEU A 119 2.37 -21.66 13.43
CA LEU A 119 2.24 -20.79 12.26
C LEU A 119 3.58 -20.15 11.97
N TRP A 120 4.15 -20.48 10.81
CA TRP A 120 5.27 -19.75 10.24
C TRP A 120 4.76 -18.73 9.22
N TYR A 121 5.32 -17.53 9.19
CA TYR A 121 5.01 -16.54 8.16
C TYR A 121 6.24 -15.82 7.61
N GLY A 122 6.19 -15.49 6.33
CA GLY A 122 7.23 -14.73 5.64
C GLY A 122 6.75 -14.24 4.27
N LYS A 123 7.51 -13.36 3.63
CA LYS A 123 7.28 -13.02 2.21
C LYS A 123 7.93 -14.10 1.32
N ALA A 124 7.57 -14.18 0.04
CA ALA A 124 8.21 -15.07 -0.94
C ALA A 124 9.76 -15.16 -0.86
N PRO A 125 10.56 -14.07 -0.87
CA PRO A 125 12.01 -14.18 -0.72
C PRO A 125 12.46 -14.73 0.65
N GLY A 126 11.63 -14.59 1.68
CA GLY A 126 11.84 -15.20 2.98
C GLY A 126 11.64 -16.71 2.95
N LEU A 127 10.68 -17.22 2.16
CA LEU A 127 10.53 -18.64 1.85
C LEU A 127 11.76 -19.15 1.09
N ASP A 128 12.16 -18.44 0.02
CA ASP A 128 13.31 -18.83 -0.81
C ASP A 128 14.60 -18.93 0.04
N ARG A 129 14.80 -17.97 0.95
CA ARG A 129 15.93 -17.97 1.88
C ARG A 129 15.87 -19.12 2.91
N SER A 130 14.67 -19.48 3.37
CA SER A 130 14.47 -20.45 4.46
C SER A 130 14.25 -21.88 3.97
N GLY A 131 14.49 -22.15 2.68
CA GLY A 131 14.21 -23.44 2.06
C GLY A 131 14.89 -24.62 2.78
N ASP A 132 16.12 -24.44 3.29
CA ASP A 132 16.85 -25.48 4.02
C ASP A 132 16.17 -25.83 5.35
N ALA A 133 15.93 -24.84 6.21
CA ALA A 133 15.24 -25.03 7.49
C ALA A 133 13.84 -25.64 7.30
N ILE A 134 13.08 -25.17 6.31
CA ILE A 134 11.73 -25.67 6.01
C ILE A 134 11.78 -27.10 5.46
N ARG A 135 12.76 -27.45 4.60
CA ARG A 135 12.94 -28.81 4.10
C ARG A 135 13.21 -29.78 5.24
N HIS A 136 14.13 -29.43 6.14
CA HIS A 136 14.41 -30.22 7.33
C HIS A 136 13.17 -30.42 8.20
N ALA A 137 12.40 -29.34 8.41
CA ALA A 137 11.17 -29.41 9.20
C ALA A 137 10.07 -30.26 8.54
N ASN A 138 9.87 -30.14 7.22
CA ASN A 138 8.88 -30.93 6.50
C ASN A 138 9.29 -32.41 6.44
N PHE A 139 10.55 -32.72 6.20
CA PHE A 139 11.04 -34.11 6.22
C PHE A 139 10.88 -34.74 7.62
N ALA A 140 11.16 -34.00 8.69
CA ALA A 140 10.92 -34.46 10.06
C ALA A 140 9.42 -34.71 10.34
N GLY A 141 8.56 -33.83 9.83
CA GLY A 141 7.11 -33.90 9.98
C GLY A 141 6.58 -33.13 11.19
N THR A 142 5.28 -33.26 11.45
CA THR A 142 4.56 -32.48 12.47
C THR A 142 3.99 -33.37 13.57
N SER A 143 3.66 -32.75 14.71
CA SER A 143 2.98 -33.43 15.83
C SER A 143 1.53 -33.74 15.46
N PRO A 144 0.98 -34.91 15.85
CA PRO A 144 -0.40 -35.30 15.52
C PRO A 144 -1.47 -34.37 16.13
N LYS A 145 -1.13 -33.67 17.22
CA LYS A 145 -2.00 -32.68 17.88
C LYS A 145 -1.47 -31.25 17.74
N GLY A 146 -0.35 -31.06 17.03
CA GLY A 146 0.23 -29.76 16.72
C GLY A 146 -0.17 -29.31 15.33
N GLY A 147 0.58 -29.76 14.32
CA GLY A 147 0.44 -29.33 12.93
C GLY A 147 1.09 -27.98 12.67
N VAL A 148 1.43 -27.68 11.43
CA VAL A 148 2.08 -26.43 11.00
C VAL A 148 1.45 -25.88 9.73
N LEU A 149 1.15 -24.58 9.78
CA LEU A 149 0.74 -23.77 8.64
C LEU A 149 1.87 -22.79 8.28
N ALA A 150 2.33 -22.81 7.03
CA ALA A 150 3.35 -21.92 6.49
C ALA A 150 2.69 -20.87 5.57
N VAL A 151 2.49 -19.67 6.08
CA VAL A 151 1.77 -18.58 5.39
C VAL A 151 2.76 -17.69 4.65
N VAL A 152 2.69 -17.66 3.32
CA VAL A 152 3.65 -16.92 2.48
C VAL A 152 3.00 -15.76 1.76
N GLY A 153 3.50 -14.56 2.03
CA GLY A 153 3.07 -13.32 1.40
C GLY A 153 3.59 -13.19 -0.02
N ASP A 154 2.68 -13.27 -0.99
CA ASP A 154 3.00 -13.16 -2.42
C ASP A 154 2.55 -11.82 -3.01
N ASP A 155 3.40 -11.26 -3.86
CA ASP A 155 3.18 -10.01 -4.60
C ASP A 155 3.50 -10.24 -6.09
N PRO A 156 2.58 -10.90 -6.82
CA PRO A 156 2.77 -11.25 -8.23
C PRO A 156 3.08 -10.07 -9.15
N ALA A 157 2.59 -8.87 -8.80
CA ALA A 157 2.76 -7.63 -9.54
C ALA A 157 3.99 -6.81 -9.09
N ALA A 158 4.74 -7.29 -8.09
CA ALA A 158 5.88 -6.60 -7.49
C ALA A 158 5.57 -5.14 -7.07
N LYS A 159 4.35 -4.86 -6.58
CA LYS A 159 3.94 -3.49 -6.18
C LYS A 159 4.80 -2.94 -5.03
N SER A 160 5.33 -3.85 -4.22
CA SER A 160 6.10 -3.58 -2.99
C SER A 160 7.29 -4.53 -2.85
N SER A 161 7.72 -5.14 -3.96
CA SER A 161 8.76 -6.19 -4.00
C SER A 161 9.83 -5.82 -5.00
N SER A 162 11.06 -6.27 -4.76
CA SER A 162 12.14 -6.16 -5.74
C SER A 162 11.94 -7.09 -6.93
N LEU A 163 11.28 -8.24 -6.72
CA LEU A 163 10.97 -9.22 -7.77
C LEU A 163 9.51 -9.72 -7.64
N PRO A 164 8.86 -10.06 -8.76
CA PRO A 164 7.51 -10.62 -8.77
C PRO A 164 7.54 -12.10 -8.34
N SER A 165 6.75 -12.49 -7.34
CA SER A 165 6.79 -13.85 -6.77
C SER A 165 5.69 -14.81 -7.29
N GLN A 166 5.92 -16.11 -7.13
CA GLN A 166 4.93 -17.19 -7.27
C GLN A 166 5.42 -18.39 -6.45
N SER A 167 5.12 -18.38 -5.15
CA SER A 167 5.71 -19.27 -4.14
C SER A 167 5.28 -20.74 -4.23
N GLU A 168 4.29 -21.08 -5.05
CA GLU A 168 3.86 -22.46 -5.28
C GLU A 168 5.03 -23.34 -5.75
N TYR A 169 5.90 -22.84 -6.62
CA TYR A 169 7.07 -23.59 -7.09
C TYR A 169 8.09 -23.86 -5.98
N SER A 170 8.31 -22.91 -5.07
CA SER A 170 9.19 -23.10 -3.93
C SER A 170 8.62 -24.15 -2.98
N PHE A 171 7.29 -24.15 -2.75
CA PHE A 171 6.65 -25.20 -1.95
C PHE A 171 6.63 -26.58 -2.62
N MET A 172 6.47 -26.64 -3.94
CA MET A 172 6.59 -27.89 -4.71
C MET A 172 7.98 -28.52 -4.54
N ASP A 173 9.04 -27.71 -4.64
CA ASP A 173 10.41 -28.15 -4.42
C ASP A 173 10.67 -28.65 -2.98
N LEU A 174 9.95 -28.08 -2.01
CA LEU A 174 9.99 -28.48 -0.59
C LEU A 174 9.04 -29.66 -0.27
N GLU A 175 8.29 -30.15 -1.26
CA GLU A 175 7.28 -31.19 -1.13
C GLU A 175 6.20 -30.86 -0.08
N ILE A 176 5.74 -29.61 -0.06
CA ILE A 176 4.73 -29.06 0.87
C ILE A 176 3.40 -28.80 0.13
N PRO A 177 2.26 -29.38 0.57
CA PRO A 177 0.95 -29.06 0.00
C PRO A 177 0.62 -27.58 0.09
N VAL A 178 0.00 -27.02 -0.95
CA VAL A 178 -0.22 -25.57 -1.10
C VAL A 178 -1.70 -25.25 -1.22
N LEU A 179 -2.21 -24.49 -0.25
CA LEU A 179 -3.56 -23.94 -0.24
C LEU A 179 -3.59 -22.53 -0.81
N ASN A 180 -4.60 -22.25 -1.64
CA ASN A 180 -4.77 -20.97 -2.34
C ASN A 180 -6.12 -20.32 -2.03
N PRO A 181 -6.22 -19.59 -0.89
CA PRO A 181 -7.41 -18.80 -0.57
C PRO A 181 -7.73 -17.79 -1.68
N ALA A 182 -9.01 -17.62 -1.99
CA ALA A 182 -9.45 -16.65 -2.98
C ALA A 182 -9.91 -15.31 -2.36
N ASN A 183 -10.23 -15.29 -1.06
CA ASN A 183 -10.73 -14.12 -0.35
C ASN A 183 -10.47 -14.23 1.17
N VAL A 184 -10.79 -13.17 1.93
CA VAL A 184 -10.59 -13.10 3.39
C VAL A 184 -11.28 -14.24 4.14
N ARG A 185 -12.48 -14.67 3.70
CA ARG A 185 -13.19 -15.81 4.29
C ARG A 185 -12.38 -17.10 4.15
N GLU A 186 -11.86 -17.37 2.96
CA GLU A 186 -11.09 -18.59 2.70
C GLU A 186 -9.73 -18.60 3.41
N VAL A 187 -9.19 -17.44 3.82
CA VAL A 187 -8.00 -17.40 4.70
C VAL A 187 -8.28 -18.13 6.02
N LEU A 188 -9.48 -17.95 6.60
CA LEU A 188 -9.91 -18.65 7.80
C LEU A 188 -10.17 -20.14 7.51
N GLU A 189 -10.96 -20.43 6.47
CA GLU A 189 -11.36 -21.81 6.14
C GLU A 189 -10.14 -22.66 5.77
N PHE A 190 -9.30 -22.19 4.84
CA PHE A 190 -8.13 -22.93 4.37
C PHE A 190 -7.03 -22.97 5.42
N GLY A 191 -6.90 -21.95 6.27
CA GLY A 191 -5.98 -22.02 7.41
C GLY A 191 -6.33 -23.16 8.38
N LEU A 192 -7.62 -23.32 8.70
CA LEU A 192 -8.12 -24.40 9.56
C LEU A 192 -7.99 -25.78 8.88
N TYR A 193 -8.29 -25.86 7.59
CA TYR A 193 -8.00 -27.07 6.81
C TYR A 193 -6.50 -27.38 6.79
N GLY A 194 -5.64 -26.37 6.71
CA GLY A 194 -4.19 -26.54 6.69
C GLY A 194 -3.64 -27.16 7.96
N TRP A 195 -4.06 -26.71 9.15
CA TRP A 195 -3.66 -27.36 10.40
C TRP A 195 -4.22 -28.78 10.53
N ALA A 196 -5.49 -28.99 10.17
CA ALA A 196 -6.08 -30.33 10.22
C ALA A 196 -5.40 -31.30 9.24
N MET A 197 -5.12 -30.86 8.01
CA MET A 197 -4.35 -31.62 7.01
C MET A 197 -2.94 -31.88 7.52
N SER A 198 -2.28 -30.88 8.10
CA SER A 198 -0.95 -31.02 8.67
C SER A 198 -0.88 -32.08 9.77
N ARG A 199 -1.83 -32.06 10.71
CA ARG A 199 -1.96 -33.06 11.78
C ARG A 199 -2.19 -34.46 11.22
N TYR A 200 -3.06 -34.57 10.22
CA TYR A 200 -3.40 -35.85 9.60
C TYR A 200 -2.24 -36.40 8.77
N ALA A 201 -1.73 -35.65 7.80
CA ALA A 201 -0.69 -36.08 6.88
C ALA A 201 0.72 -36.04 7.49
N GLY A 202 0.90 -35.39 8.64
CA GLY A 202 2.19 -35.15 9.26
C GLY A 202 3.04 -34.12 8.51
N LEU A 203 2.52 -33.42 7.50
CA LEU A 203 3.22 -32.45 6.64
C LEU A 203 3.15 -31.04 7.17
N TRP A 204 4.11 -30.19 6.83
CA TRP A 204 3.84 -28.76 6.81
C TRP A 204 2.85 -28.47 5.68
N VAL A 205 1.96 -27.48 5.84
CA VAL A 205 1.03 -27.07 4.79
C VAL A 205 1.26 -25.59 4.48
N GLY A 206 1.54 -25.29 3.22
CA GLY A 206 1.69 -23.94 2.70
C GLY A 206 0.34 -23.28 2.46
N MET A 207 0.24 -21.98 2.71
CA MET A 207 -0.91 -21.16 2.32
C MET A 207 -0.42 -19.86 1.68
N ILE A 208 -0.85 -19.61 0.44
CA ILE A 208 -0.51 -18.39 -0.28
C ILE A 208 -1.36 -17.23 0.24
N ALA A 209 -0.69 -16.20 0.74
CA ALA A 209 -1.28 -14.96 1.20
C ALA A 209 -1.03 -13.86 0.17
N LEU A 210 -1.90 -13.78 -0.84
CA LEU A 210 -1.80 -12.76 -1.89
C LEU A 210 -1.99 -11.35 -1.33
N ALA A 211 -1.23 -10.40 -1.84
CA ALA A 211 -1.29 -9.01 -1.39
C ALA A 211 -2.71 -8.42 -1.41
N ASP A 212 -3.48 -8.69 -2.44
CA ASP A 212 -4.82 -8.11 -2.57
C ASP A 212 -5.86 -8.78 -1.65
N ILE A 213 -5.55 -9.96 -1.10
CA ILE A 213 -6.38 -10.60 -0.06
C ILE A 213 -5.97 -10.09 1.32
N MET A 214 -4.68 -9.90 1.56
CA MET A 214 -4.16 -9.44 2.84
C MET A 214 -4.42 -7.95 3.10
N ASP A 215 -4.36 -7.14 2.03
CA ASP A 215 -4.68 -5.70 2.03
C ASP A 215 -6.19 -5.41 1.90
N SER A 216 -7.03 -6.44 1.77
CA SER A 216 -8.48 -6.29 1.74
C SER A 216 -9.13 -6.52 3.10
N ALA A 217 -10.33 -5.95 3.26
CA ALA A 217 -11.24 -6.24 4.36
C ALA A 217 -12.58 -6.72 3.82
N ALA A 218 -13.27 -7.56 4.60
CA ALA A 218 -14.57 -8.07 4.22
C ALA A 218 -15.45 -8.36 5.44
N THR A 219 -16.77 -8.29 5.25
CA THR A 219 -17.75 -8.89 6.15
C THR A 219 -17.74 -10.40 5.97
N VAL A 220 -17.53 -11.15 7.06
CA VAL A 220 -17.54 -12.62 7.06
C VAL A 220 -18.39 -13.17 8.21
N SER A 221 -18.82 -14.42 8.10
CA SER A 221 -19.46 -15.13 9.23
C SER A 221 -18.48 -15.28 10.38
N ALA A 222 -18.92 -15.04 11.61
CA ALA A 222 -18.16 -15.30 12.83
C ALA A 222 -18.28 -16.76 13.31
N ASP A 223 -19.23 -17.53 12.78
CA ASP A 223 -19.43 -18.93 13.12
C ASP A 223 -18.51 -19.84 12.31
N GLN A 224 -17.22 -19.84 12.66
CA GLN A 224 -16.25 -20.79 12.09
C GLN A 224 -16.20 -22.12 12.88
N LEU A 225 -16.85 -22.20 14.04
CA LEU A 225 -16.91 -23.42 14.83
C LEU A 225 -17.84 -24.46 14.22
N SER A 226 -18.92 -24.04 13.57
CA SER A 226 -19.82 -24.96 12.85
C SER A 226 -19.20 -25.61 11.61
N MET A 227 -18.04 -25.11 11.15
CA MET A 227 -17.33 -25.70 10.02
C MET A 227 -16.91 -27.15 10.33
N ARG A 228 -17.38 -28.08 9.50
CA ARG A 228 -17.07 -29.51 9.61
C ARG A 228 -15.78 -29.80 8.85
N ILE A 229 -14.79 -30.34 9.56
CA ILE A 229 -13.54 -30.84 8.98
C ILE A 229 -13.53 -32.34 9.18
N HIS A 230 -13.43 -33.07 8.08
CA HIS A 230 -13.43 -34.53 8.07
C HIS A 230 -12.00 -35.06 8.00
N THR A 231 -11.71 -36.06 8.83
CA THR A 231 -10.43 -36.77 8.79
C THR A 231 -10.66 -38.11 8.11
N PRO A 232 -9.90 -38.47 7.06
CA PRO A 232 -10.10 -39.77 6.41
C PRO A 232 -9.80 -40.93 7.36
N GLU A 233 -10.61 -41.99 7.28
CA GLU A 233 -10.35 -43.22 8.03
C GLU A 233 -9.06 -43.91 7.55
N PRO A 234 -8.36 -44.63 8.45
CA PRO A 234 -7.26 -45.52 8.07
C PRO A 234 -7.70 -46.47 6.95
N CYS A 235 -6.86 -46.67 5.94
CA CYS A 235 -7.17 -47.53 4.79
C CYS A 235 -6.01 -48.51 4.55
N ALA A 236 -6.35 -49.79 4.34
CA ALA A 236 -5.40 -50.85 4.05
C ALA A 236 -4.57 -50.60 2.76
N GLU A 237 -5.12 -49.89 1.78
CA GLU A 237 -4.47 -49.53 0.51
C GLU A 237 -3.21 -48.66 0.70
N PHE A 238 -3.15 -47.90 1.78
CA PHE A 238 -1.97 -47.10 2.17
C PHE A 238 -1.19 -47.74 3.33
N GLY A 239 -1.57 -48.95 3.75
CA GLY A 239 -0.99 -49.70 4.85
C GLY A 239 -1.22 -49.08 6.22
N ASP A 240 -1.34 -49.94 7.26
CA ASP A 240 -1.04 -49.49 8.63
C ASP A 240 0.44 -49.16 8.67
N PHE A 241 0.75 -47.88 8.80
CA PHE A 241 2.12 -47.43 8.68
C PHE A 241 2.89 -47.86 9.93
N ALA A 242 3.82 -48.82 9.78
CA ALA A 242 4.76 -49.17 10.85
C ALA A 242 5.46 -47.89 11.35
N GLY A 243 5.04 -47.41 12.53
CA GLY A 243 5.49 -46.17 13.15
C GLY A 243 4.71 -44.88 12.86
N GLY A 244 3.67 -44.83 12.02
CA GLY A 244 2.83 -43.63 11.80
C GLY A 244 3.42 -42.54 10.88
N ARG A 245 2.74 -41.39 10.77
CA ARG A 245 3.10 -40.26 9.85
C ARG A 245 3.76 -39.06 10.53
N SER A 246 3.62 -38.95 11.85
CA SER A 246 4.08 -37.81 12.64
C SER A 246 5.58 -37.83 12.88
N ILE A 247 6.09 -36.69 13.34
CA ILE A 247 7.48 -36.48 13.77
C ILE A 247 7.92 -37.49 14.84
N ARG A 248 9.20 -37.89 14.81
CA ARG A 248 9.81 -38.86 15.73
C ARG A 248 11.33 -38.68 15.86
N THR A 249 11.91 -39.35 16.86
CA THR A 249 13.36 -39.48 17.04
C THR A 249 13.93 -40.70 16.31
N GLY A 250 15.19 -40.64 15.88
CA GLY A 250 15.91 -41.78 15.31
C GLY A 250 15.42 -42.23 13.92
N ASP A 251 14.75 -41.36 13.16
CA ASP A 251 14.31 -41.65 11.79
C ASP A 251 15.49 -41.45 10.82
N GLU A 252 15.89 -42.51 10.13
CA GLU A 252 16.95 -42.50 9.12
C GLU A 252 16.57 -41.62 7.90
N PRO A 253 17.53 -40.94 7.23
CA PRO A 253 17.22 -40.02 6.13
C PRO A 253 16.37 -40.64 5.01
N GLN A 254 16.70 -41.84 4.53
CA GLN A 254 15.95 -42.52 3.46
C GLN A 254 14.55 -42.95 3.91
N ALA A 255 14.37 -43.26 5.20
CA ALA A 255 13.07 -43.59 5.76
C ALA A 255 12.14 -42.36 5.80
N LYS A 256 12.68 -41.17 6.09
CA LYS A 256 11.92 -39.90 6.02
C LYS A 256 11.42 -39.63 4.61
N GLU A 257 12.29 -39.80 3.61
CA GLU A 257 11.95 -39.60 2.20
C GLU A 257 10.86 -40.56 1.71
N ALA A 258 11.02 -41.86 2.00
CA ALA A 258 10.01 -42.87 1.68
C ALA A 258 8.67 -42.56 2.35
N ARG A 259 8.69 -42.13 3.63
CA ARG A 259 7.51 -41.73 4.38
C ARG A 259 6.80 -40.53 3.77
N LEU A 260 7.56 -39.52 3.37
CA LEU A 260 7.06 -38.32 2.73
C LEU A 260 6.30 -38.66 1.44
N ARG A 261 6.93 -39.37 0.50
CA ARG A 261 6.39 -39.57 -0.84
C ARG A 261 5.35 -40.68 -0.95
N HIS A 262 5.54 -41.81 -0.28
CA HIS A 262 4.64 -42.95 -0.44
C HIS A 262 3.35 -42.83 0.39
N PHE A 263 3.30 -41.91 1.35
CA PHE A 263 2.21 -41.91 2.33
C PHE A 263 1.76 -40.52 2.79
N ARG A 264 2.68 -39.61 3.12
CA ARG A 264 2.29 -38.29 3.65
C ARG A 264 1.69 -37.41 2.56
N LEU A 265 2.30 -37.34 1.37
CA LEU A 265 1.73 -36.62 0.22
C LEU A 265 0.39 -37.21 -0.26
N PRO A 266 0.25 -38.54 -0.46
CA PRO A 266 -1.07 -39.14 -0.75
C PRO A 266 -2.12 -38.89 0.33
N ALA A 267 -1.72 -38.84 1.61
CA ALA A 267 -2.64 -38.49 2.68
C ALA A 267 -3.18 -37.04 2.56
N ALA A 268 -2.37 -36.09 2.10
CA ALA A 268 -2.85 -34.73 1.83
C ALA A 268 -3.91 -34.71 0.71
N GLN A 269 -3.71 -35.46 -0.37
CA GLN A 269 -4.70 -35.58 -1.47
C GLN A 269 -6.02 -36.21 -0.97
N ARG A 270 -5.95 -37.30 -0.20
CA ARG A 270 -7.15 -37.91 0.41
C ARG A 270 -7.89 -36.95 1.34
N PHE A 271 -7.16 -36.18 2.14
CA PHE A 271 -7.75 -35.15 2.99
C PHE A 271 -8.45 -34.08 2.14
N ALA A 272 -7.81 -33.61 1.07
CA ALA A 272 -8.35 -32.59 0.18
C ALA A 272 -9.64 -33.05 -0.52
N ARG A 273 -9.67 -34.30 -1.01
CA ARG A 273 -10.84 -34.94 -1.62
C ARG A 273 -12.02 -35.02 -0.65
N LEU A 274 -11.77 -35.57 0.54
CA LEU A 274 -12.82 -35.77 1.56
C LEU A 274 -13.45 -34.44 2.01
N ASN A 275 -12.63 -33.41 2.16
CA ASN A 275 -13.08 -32.07 2.56
C ASN A 275 -13.53 -31.19 1.39
N ARG A 276 -13.48 -31.71 0.15
CA ARG A 276 -13.84 -30.98 -1.09
C ARG A 276 -13.17 -29.61 -1.18
N LEU A 277 -11.87 -29.57 -0.91
CA LEU A 277 -11.08 -28.34 -1.06
C LEU A 277 -11.14 -27.84 -2.51
N ASP A 278 -11.05 -28.79 -3.45
CA ASP A 278 -11.31 -28.57 -4.85
C ASP A 278 -12.79 -28.88 -5.14
N ARG A 279 -13.48 -27.99 -5.86
CA ARG A 279 -14.93 -28.04 -6.01
C ARG A 279 -15.42 -27.64 -7.39
N ILE A 280 -16.40 -28.37 -7.91
CA ILE A 280 -17.18 -27.93 -9.07
C ILE A 280 -18.17 -26.87 -8.61
N THR A 281 -17.92 -25.60 -8.93
CA THR A 281 -18.77 -24.47 -8.50
C THR A 281 -19.92 -24.18 -9.45
N LEU A 282 -19.79 -24.61 -10.70
CA LEU A 282 -20.83 -24.51 -11.72
C LEU A 282 -20.78 -25.78 -12.57
N ASN A 283 -21.95 -26.38 -12.83
CA ASN A 283 -22.05 -27.59 -13.63
C ASN A 283 -23.23 -27.51 -14.60
N SER A 284 -23.03 -28.01 -15.81
CA SER A 284 -24.06 -28.27 -16.81
C SER A 284 -24.13 -29.77 -17.08
N SER A 285 -25.36 -30.30 -17.26
CA SER A 285 -25.57 -31.70 -17.63
C SER A 285 -25.06 -32.03 -19.04
N GLN A 286 -24.89 -31.01 -19.88
CA GLN A 286 -24.35 -31.11 -21.23
C GLN A 286 -22.98 -30.43 -21.33
N ALA A 287 -22.21 -30.40 -20.24
CA ALA A 287 -20.94 -29.70 -20.22
C ALA A 287 -19.96 -30.24 -21.25
N LYS A 288 -19.43 -29.36 -22.10
CA LYS A 288 -18.39 -29.65 -23.10
C LYS A 288 -17.10 -28.86 -22.88
N LEU A 289 -17.21 -27.70 -22.25
CA LEU A 289 -16.09 -26.85 -21.88
C LEU A 289 -15.96 -26.77 -20.35
N GLY A 290 -14.85 -27.27 -19.84
CA GLY A 290 -14.43 -27.06 -18.46
C GLY A 290 -13.56 -25.83 -18.31
N ILE A 291 -13.66 -25.16 -17.17
CA ILE A 291 -12.76 -24.08 -16.78
C ILE A 291 -12.19 -24.41 -15.40
N VAL A 292 -10.86 -24.37 -15.27
CA VAL A 292 -10.17 -24.62 -14.00
C VAL A 292 -9.47 -23.34 -13.55
N ALA A 293 -9.66 -22.93 -12.30
CA ALA A 293 -9.00 -21.77 -11.73
C ALA A 293 -8.75 -21.96 -10.22
N THR A 294 -7.72 -21.30 -9.68
CA THR A 294 -7.38 -21.32 -8.24
C THR A 294 -7.28 -19.92 -7.65
N GLY A 295 -7.44 -19.81 -6.34
CA GLY A 295 -7.26 -18.56 -5.59
C GLY A 295 -8.00 -17.38 -6.23
N ARG A 296 -7.30 -16.26 -6.41
CA ARG A 296 -7.84 -15.05 -7.03
C ARG A 296 -8.31 -15.26 -8.48
N ALA A 297 -7.63 -16.08 -9.27
CA ALA A 297 -7.97 -16.29 -10.68
C ALA A 297 -9.41 -16.78 -10.85
N TYR A 298 -9.93 -17.52 -9.87
CA TYR A 298 -11.35 -17.89 -9.81
C TYR A 298 -12.26 -16.66 -9.73
N HIS A 299 -12.00 -15.71 -8.84
CA HIS A 299 -12.83 -14.50 -8.75
C HIS A 299 -12.68 -13.60 -9.97
N ASP A 300 -11.48 -13.49 -10.54
CA ASP A 300 -11.25 -12.73 -11.75
C ASP A 300 -12.00 -13.34 -12.95
N LEU A 301 -12.07 -14.68 -13.05
CA LEU A 301 -12.96 -15.37 -14.00
C LEU A 301 -14.44 -15.02 -13.76
N ARG A 302 -14.91 -15.04 -12.50
CA ARG A 302 -16.31 -14.72 -12.18
C ARG A 302 -16.65 -13.26 -12.50
N GLN A 303 -15.73 -12.34 -12.23
CA GLN A 303 -15.87 -10.93 -12.61
C GLN A 303 -15.82 -10.73 -14.14
N ALA A 304 -14.96 -11.46 -14.85
CA ALA A 304 -14.90 -11.44 -16.31
C ALA A 304 -16.23 -11.93 -16.92
N MET A 305 -16.79 -13.04 -16.43
CA MET A 305 -18.11 -13.54 -16.83
C MET A 305 -19.21 -12.50 -16.57
N GLN A 306 -19.20 -11.86 -15.40
CA GLN A 306 -20.16 -10.80 -15.06
C GLN A 306 -20.04 -9.60 -16.02
N SER A 307 -18.81 -9.18 -16.34
CA SER A 307 -18.53 -8.07 -17.26
C SER A 307 -18.96 -8.39 -18.70
N LEU A 308 -18.89 -9.66 -19.09
CA LEU A 308 -19.43 -10.17 -20.35
C LEU A 308 -20.96 -10.34 -20.36
N GLY A 309 -21.64 -10.09 -19.23
CA GLY A 309 -23.07 -10.32 -19.08
C GLY A 309 -23.46 -11.81 -19.18
N ILE A 310 -22.57 -12.70 -18.74
CA ILE A 310 -22.81 -14.15 -18.67
C ILE A 310 -23.23 -14.50 -17.24
N SER A 311 -24.54 -14.75 -17.05
CA SER A 311 -25.07 -15.25 -15.79
C SER A 311 -24.77 -16.74 -15.59
N ASP A 312 -25.03 -17.27 -14.39
CA ASP A 312 -24.91 -18.72 -14.16
C ASP A 312 -25.91 -19.54 -14.96
N ALA A 313 -27.05 -18.96 -15.33
CA ALA A 313 -28.00 -19.60 -16.23
C ALA A 313 -27.44 -19.66 -17.66
N ASP A 314 -26.89 -18.55 -18.14
CA ASP A 314 -26.23 -18.47 -19.44
C ASP A 314 -25.05 -19.45 -19.53
N ALA A 315 -24.20 -19.49 -18.51
CA ALA A 315 -23.06 -20.41 -18.44
C ALA A 315 -23.48 -21.88 -18.50
N ARG A 316 -24.60 -22.26 -17.85
CA ARG A 316 -25.13 -23.62 -17.96
C ARG A 316 -25.66 -23.93 -19.36
N ALA A 317 -26.36 -22.96 -19.98
CA ALA A 317 -26.87 -23.08 -21.35
C ALA A 317 -25.76 -23.18 -22.40
N LEU A 318 -24.63 -22.50 -22.17
CA LEU A 318 -23.40 -22.61 -22.97
C LEU A 318 -22.65 -23.93 -22.77
N GLY A 319 -23.10 -24.82 -21.88
CA GLY A 319 -22.43 -26.09 -21.60
C GLY A 319 -21.11 -25.93 -20.84
N LEU A 320 -21.03 -24.96 -19.91
CA LEU A 320 -19.84 -24.74 -19.09
C LEU A 320 -19.85 -25.56 -17.80
N ARG A 321 -18.66 -25.95 -17.34
CA ARG A 321 -18.39 -26.49 -16.00
C ARG A 321 -17.19 -25.76 -15.41
N ILE A 322 -17.27 -25.32 -14.15
CA ILE A 322 -16.19 -24.57 -13.48
C ILE A 322 -15.68 -25.36 -12.28
N TYR A 323 -14.38 -25.65 -12.26
CA TYR A 323 -13.67 -26.29 -11.16
C TYR A 323 -12.77 -25.27 -10.46
N LYS A 324 -13.09 -25.00 -9.20
CA LYS A 324 -12.25 -24.18 -8.33
C LYS A 324 -11.32 -25.09 -7.54
N VAL A 325 -10.02 -24.89 -7.73
CA VAL A 325 -8.97 -25.61 -7.00
C VAL A 325 -8.59 -24.84 -5.74
N GLY A 326 -8.75 -25.48 -4.58
CA GLY A 326 -8.34 -24.97 -3.26
C GLY A 326 -6.93 -25.40 -2.86
N MET A 327 -6.51 -26.62 -3.25
CA MET A 327 -5.15 -27.12 -3.05
C MET A 327 -4.43 -27.22 -4.40
N SER A 328 -3.61 -26.22 -4.74
CA SER A 328 -2.97 -26.13 -6.06
C SER A 328 -1.86 -27.15 -6.27
N TRP A 329 -1.27 -27.67 -5.18
CA TRP A 329 -0.32 -28.77 -5.21
C TRP A 329 -0.36 -29.58 -3.91
N PRO A 330 -0.19 -30.91 -3.94
CA PRO A 330 -0.29 -31.76 -5.14
C PRO A 330 -1.76 -31.87 -5.59
N LEU A 331 -2.08 -31.53 -6.84
CA LEU A 331 -3.45 -31.52 -7.34
C LEU A 331 -4.15 -32.87 -7.10
N GLU A 332 -5.36 -32.84 -6.53
CA GLU A 332 -6.11 -34.05 -6.16
C GLU A 332 -6.63 -34.76 -7.42
N PRO A 333 -6.22 -36.02 -7.65
CA PRO A 333 -6.47 -36.65 -8.94
C PRO A 333 -7.93 -37.04 -9.15
N GLU A 334 -8.58 -37.71 -8.21
CA GLU A 334 -9.88 -38.31 -8.48
C GLU A 334 -10.96 -37.25 -8.77
N GLY A 335 -10.98 -36.15 -8.01
CA GLY A 335 -11.88 -35.01 -8.25
C GLY A 335 -11.63 -34.30 -9.58
N LEU A 336 -10.37 -34.21 -10.03
CA LEU A 336 -10.05 -33.69 -11.35
C LEU A 336 -10.56 -34.62 -12.46
N HIS A 337 -10.40 -35.93 -12.32
CA HIS A 337 -10.89 -36.91 -13.30
C HIS A 337 -12.42 -36.91 -13.39
N GLU A 338 -13.11 -36.82 -12.24
CA GLU A 338 -14.57 -36.64 -12.18
C GLU A 338 -15.00 -35.35 -12.89
N PHE A 339 -14.29 -34.24 -12.67
CA PHE A 339 -14.54 -32.99 -13.37
C PHE A 339 -14.30 -33.10 -14.89
N ALA A 340 -13.24 -33.79 -15.31
CA ALA A 340 -12.85 -33.95 -16.72
C ALA A 340 -13.81 -34.84 -17.52
N THR A 341 -14.59 -35.69 -16.84
CA THR A 341 -15.47 -36.67 -17.49
C THR A 341 -16.50 -35.98 -18.38
N GLY A 342 -16.50 -36.35 -19.67
CA GLY A 342 -17.42 -35.88 -20.70
C GLY A 342 -17.06 -34.53 -21.34
N LEU A 343 -15.98 -33.89 -20.88
CA LEU A 343 -15.50 -32.63 -21.46
C LEU A 343 -14.72 -32.87 -22.75
N GLU A 344 -14.87 -31.94 -23.71
CA GLU A 344 -14.07 -31.92 -24.93
C GLU A 344 -12.84 -31.02 -24.76
N ARG A 345 -12.99 -29.94 -23.98
CA ARG A 345 -11.96 -28.93 -23.74
C ARG A 345 -11.92 -28.52 -22.26
N ILE A 346 -10.74 -28.20 -21.77
CA ILE A 346 -10.51 -27.58 -20.46
C ILE A 346 -9.67 -26.32 -20.69
N LEU A 347 -10.18 -25.16 -20.26
CA LEU A 347 -9.43 -23.91 -20.16
C LEU A 347 -8.88 -23.75 -18.74
N VAL A 348 -7.56 -23.71 -18.61
CA VAL A 348 -6.87 -23.52 -17.33
C VAL A 348 -6.49 -22.05 -17.17
N ILE A 349 -6.99 -21.43 -16.10
CA ILE A 349 -6.71 -20.03 -15.74
C ILE A 349 -5.79 -20.03 -14.52
N ASP A 350 -4.49 -20.03 -14.79
CA ASP A 350 -3.43 -19.79 -13.80
C ASP A 350 -2.95 -18.33 -13.91
N HIS A 351 -2.78 -17.62 -12.80
CA HIS A 351 -1.97 -16.40 -12.83
C HIS A 351 -0.49 -16.76 -12.98
N LYS A 352 0.29 -15.93 -13.70
CA LYS A 352 1.74 -16.16 -13.95
C LYS A 352 2.01 -17.51 -14.63
N ARG A 353 2.87 -18.38 -14.08
CA ARG A 353 3.25 -19.66 -14.71
C ARG A 353 2.20 -20.74 -14.43
N GLY A 354 2.07 -21.70 -15.35
CA GLY A 354 1.05 -22.76 -15.32
C GLY A 354 1.30 -23.85 -14.28
N VAL A 355 0.92 -23.61 -13.02
CA VAL A 355 0.99 -24.58 -11.91
C VAL A 355 -0.04 -25.70 -12.08
N LEU A 356 -1.30 -25.35 -12.35
CA LEU A 356 -2.37 -26.32 -12.57
C LEU A 356 -2.24 -26.93 -13.95
N GLU A 357 -1.94 -26.13 -14.97
CA GLU A 357 -1.87 -26.59 -16.36
C GLU A 357 -0.94 -27.80 -16.52
N SER A 358 0.28 -27.74 -15.95
CA SER A 358 1.23 -28.85 -16.01
C SER A 358 0.74 -30.11 -15.30
N GLN A 359 0.11 -29.98 -14.12
CA GLN A 359 -0.40 -31.12 -13.36
C GLN A 359 -1.62 -31.75 -14.03
N ILE A 360 -2.53 -30.93 -14.57
CA ILE A 360 -3.72 -31.39 -15.30
C ILE A 360 -3.30 -32.17 -16.54
N LYS A 361 -2.33 -31.66 -17.31
CA LYS A 361 -1.76 -32.41 -18.44
C LYS A 361 -1.14 -33.73 -17.97
N ALA A 362 -0.31 -33.71 -16.92
CA ALA A 362 0.32 -34.92 -16.40
C ALA A 362 -0.69 -36.00 -15.97
N GLN A 363 -1.79 -35.62 -15.31
CA GLN A 363 -2.80 -36.56 -14.84
C GLN A 363 -3.71 -37.06 -15.97
N LEU A 364 -4.19 -36.18 -16.86
CA LEU A 364 -5.18 -36.54 -17.87
C LEU A 364 -4.58 -37.13 -19.15
N TYR A 365 -3.28 -36.95 -19.42
CA TYR A 365 -2.64 -37.55 -20.60
C TYR A 365 -2.49 -39.08 -20.48
N SER A 366 -2.64 -39.64 -19.28
CA SER A 366 -2.73 -41.09 -19.08
C SER A 366 -4.09 -41.67 -19.49
N LEU A 367 -5.11 -40.84 -19.72
CA LEU A 367 -6.43 -41.30 -20.17
C LEU A 367 -6.41 -41.78 -21.63
N PRO A 368 -7.31 -42.72 -22.00
CA PRO A 368 -7.54 -43.10 -23.39
C PRO A 368 -7.83 -41.88 -24.27
N ALA A 369 -7.32 -41.87 -25.50
CA ALA A 369 -7.42 -40.73 -26.41
C ALA A 369 -8.86 -40.21 -26.60
N ALA A 370 -9.86 -41.11 -26.66
CA ALA A 370 -11.26 -40.77 -26.81
C ALA A 370 -11.90 -40.08 -25.58
N SER A 371 -11.25 -40.15 -24.42
CA SER A 371 -11.72 -39.59 -23.15
C SER A 371 -10.83 -38.43 -22.68
N ARG A 372 -9.84 -38.03 -23.48
CA ARG A 372 -8.88 -36.97 -23.14
C ARG A 372 -9.39 -35.62 -23.66
N PRO A 373 -9.75 -34.68 -22.78
CA PRO A 373 -10.06 -33.33 -23.22
C PRO A 373 -8.80 -32.61 -23.73
N GLU A 374 -8.98 -31.71 -24.68
CA GLU A 374 -7.96 -30.75 -25.08
C GLU A 374 -7.72 -29.75 -23.93
N ILE A 375 -6.46 -29.58 -23.52
CA ILE A 375 -6.09 -28.70 -22.40
C ILE A 375 -5.49 -27.41 -22.96
N LEU A 376 -6.20 -26.30 -22.74
CA LEU A 376 -5.85 -24.94 -23.13
C LEU A 376 -5.46 -24.15 -21.87
N GLY A 377 -4.57 -23.16 -22.00
CA GLY A 377 -4.17 -22.35 -20.86
C GLY A 377 -3.28 -21.21 -21.30
N LYS A 378 -1.98 -21.30 -21.04
CA LYS A 378 -0.99 -20.33 -21.54
C LYS A 378 -0.89 -20.33 -23.05
N GLN A 379 -1.07 -21.49 -23.66
CA GLN A 379 -1.12 -21.67 -25.10
C GLN A 379 -2.49 -22.23 -25.51
N ASP A 380 -2.86 -21.95 -26.75
CA ASP A 380 -3.99 -22.60 -27.41
C ASP A 380 -3.57 -23.94 -28.05
N ARG A 381 -4.46 -24.49 -28.88
CA ARG A 381 -4.28 -25.78 -29.55
C ARG A 381 -3.16 -25.81 -30.59
N ASP A 382 -2.88 -24.66 -31.20
CA ASP A 382 -1.88 -24.50 -32.25
C ASP A 382 -0.52 -24.09 -31.65
N GLY A 383 -0.45 -23.97 -30.32
CA GLY A 383 0.72 -23.52 -29.57
C GLY A 383 0.88 -22.00 -29.53
N ALA A 384 -0.10 -21.23 -30.03
CA ALA A 384 -0.07 -19.79 -29.98
C ALA A 384 -0.41 -19.28 -28.55
N PRO A 385 0.12 -18.13 -28.12
CA PRO A 385 -0.18 -17.57 -26.80
C PRO A 385 -1.68 -17.28 -26.61
N LEU A 386 -2.26 -17.77 -25.50
CA LEU A 386 -3.66 -17.59 -25.16
C LEU A 386 -3.85 -16.75 -23.89
N LEU A 387 -3.10 -17.06 -22.83
CA LEU A 387 -3.05 -16.34 -21.55
C LEU A 387 -1.58 -16.07 -21.21
N ASP A 388 -1.26 -14.85 -20.78
CA ASP A 388 0.09 -14.42 -20.48
C ASP A 388 0.66 -15.21 -19.29
N ASN A 389 1.95 -15.53 -19.36
CA ASN A 389 2.70 -16.14 -18.27
C ASN A 389 3.45 -15.10 -17.41
N VAL A 390 3.40 -13.83 -17.79
CA VAL A 390 3.94 -12.67 -17.09
C VAL A 390 2.83 -11.94 -16.33
N ALA A 391 3.15 -11.51 -15.10
CA ALA A 391 2.23 -10.78 -14.22
C ALA A 391 0.91 -11.54 -13.92
N MET A 392 -0.01 -10.88 -13.21
CA MET A 392 -1.36 -11.42 -13.02
C MET A 392 -2.21 -11.12 -14.24
N LEU A 393 -2.94 -12.13 -14.70
CA LEU A 393 -3.95 -11.99 -15.74
C LEU A 393 -4.98 -10.91 -15.39
N GLY A 394 -5.29 -10.07 -16.38
CA GLY A 394 -6.38 -9.09 -16.28
C GLY A 394 -7.75 -9.70 -16.58
N GLN A 395 -8.83 -9.06 -16.11
CA GLN A 395 -10.19 -9.53 -16.37
C GLN A 395 -10.54 -9.52 -17.85
N THR A 396 -10.12 -8.48 -18.58
CA THR A 396 -10.34 -8.35 -20.03
C THR A 396 -9.60 -9.44 -20.81
N GLU A 397 -8.40 -9.81 -20.37
CA GLU A 397 -7.64 -10.91 -20.96
C GLU A 397 -8.34 -12.25 -20.74
N ILE A 398 -8.79 -12.54 -19.51
CA ILE A 398 -9.56 -13.73 -19.19
C ILE A 398 -10.87 -13.77 -19.98
N ALA A 399 -11.55 -12.63 -20.11
CA ALA A 399 -12.78 -12.50 -20.88
C ALA A 399 -12.56 -12.84 -22.36
N GLY A 400 -11.51 -12.29 -22.98
CA GLY A 400 -11.15 -12.60 -24.36
C GLY A 400 -10.77 -14.07 -24.57
N ALA A 401 -10.02 -14.67 -23.63
CA ALA A 401 -9.68 -16.09 -23.68
C ALA A 401 -10.93 -16.99 -23.55
N LEU A 402 -11.85 -16.66 -22.65
CA LEU A 402 -13.12 -17.37 -22.50
C LEU A 402 -13.97 -17.27 -23.76
N LEU A 403 -14.15 -16.06 -24.31
CA LEU A 403 -14.96 -15.81 -25.51
C LEU A 403 -14.53 -16.67 -26.70
N ARG A 404 -13.22 -16.81 -26.93
CA ARG A 404 -12.67 -17.66 -28.00
C ARG A 404 -13.06 -19.13 -27.88
N GLN A 405 -13.45 -19.59 -26.70
CA GLN A 405 -13.84 -20.99 -26.45
C GLN A 405 -15.36 -21.22 -26.43
N LEU A 406 -16.17 -20.15 -26.38
CA LEU A 406 -17.62 -20.27 -26.31
C LEU A 406 -18.23 -20.72 -27.65
N PRO A 407 -19.27 -21.58 -27.64
CA PRO A 407 -20.00 -21.93 -28.85
C PRO A 407 -20.77 -20.74 -29.41
N GLU A 408 -20.98 -20.73 -30.73
CA GLU A 408 -21.82 -19.74 -31.42
C GLU A 408 -23.24 -19.74 -30.83
N SER A 409 -23.69 -18.59 -30.36
CA SER A 409 -24.99 -18.41 -29.69
C SER A 409 -25.31 -16.91 -29.52
N GLU A 410 -26.58 -16.60 -29.23
CA GLU A 410 -26.99 -15.23 -28.89
C GLU A 410 -26.27 -14.72 -27.63
N ILE A 411 -26.04 -15.61 -26.65
CA ILE A 411 -25.29 -15.30 -25.42
C ILE A 411 -23.86 -14.89 -25.78
N ARG A 412 -23.19 -15.64 -26.66
CA ARG A 412 -21.84 -15.29 -27.12
C ARG A 412 -21.83 -13.96 -27.86
N ALA A 413 -22.78 -13.72 -28.77
CA ALA A 413 -22.86 -12.46 -29.49
C ALA A 413 -23.09 -11.25 -28.55
N ARG A 414 -23.86 -11.44 -27.46
CA ARG A 414 -24.00 -10.43 -26.40
C ARG A 414 -22.69 -10.19 -25.66
N ALA A 415 -21.99 -11.26 -25.30
CA ALA A 415 -20.70 -11.18 -24.60
C ALA A 415 -19.61 -10.54 -25.48
N GLU A 416 -19.59 -10.80 -26.78
CA GLU A 416 -18.67 -10.15 -27.74
C GLU A 416 -18.89 -8.63 -27.80
N ARG A 417 -20.16 -8.16 -27.81
CA ARG A 417 -20.47 -6.72 -27.74
C ARG A 417 -19.97 -6.11 -26.43
N ALA A 418 -20.23 -6.77 -25.29
CA ALA A 418 -19.77 -6.29 -23.99
C ALA A 418 -18.23 -6.20 -23.92
N HIS A 419 -17.52 -7.18 -24.47
CA HIS A 419 -16.06 -7.16 -24.56
C HIS A 419 -15.54 -6.04 -25.47
N ALA A 420 -16.17 -5.83 -26.63
CA ALA A 420 -15.81 -4.73 -27.53
C ALA A 420 -16.01 -3.35 -26.88
N ASP A 421 -17.05 -3.18 -26.06
CA ASP A 421 -17.28 -1.96 -25.28
C ASP A 421 -16.15 -1.74 -24.24
N ILE A 422 -15.74 -2.79 -23.55
CA ILE A 422 -14.61 -2.75 -22.59
C ILE A 422 -13.31 -2.36 -23.30
N GLN A 423 -13.02 -2.98 -24.45
CA GLN A 423 -11.83 -2.66 -25.24
C GLN A 423 -11.86 -1.21 -25.73
N THR A 424 -13.00 -0.75 -26.26
CA THR A 424 -13.19 0.63 -26.70
C THR A 424 -12.96 1.62 -25.56
N HIS A 425 -13.42 1.30 -24.35
CA HIS A 425 -13.16 2.11 -23.16
C HIS A 425 -11.67 2.15 -22.82
N ARG A 426 -10.97 1.02 -22.83
CA ARG A 426 -9.52 0.97 -22.58
C ARG A 426 -8.72 1.78 -23.60
N ASP A 427 -9.05 1.67 -24.88
CA ASP A 427 -8.40 2.42 -25.96
C ASP A 427 -8.65 3.94 -25.81
N PHE A 428 -9.86 4.30 -25.40
CA PHE A 428 -10.19 5.69 -25.06
C PHE A 428 -9.34 6.20 -23.89
N VAL A 429 -9.26 5.44 -22.79
CA VAL A 429 -8.43 5.80 -21.63
C VAL A 429 -6.97 5.95 -22.03
N ALA A 430 -6.41 4.98 -22.76
CA ALA A 430 -5.01 4.98 -23.19
C ALA A 430 -4.63 6.21 -24.05
N THR A 431 -5.58 6.74 -24.82
CA THR A 431 -5.37 7.94 -25.66
C THR A 431 -5.63 9.27 -24.93
N HIS A 432 -6.22 9.24 -23.73
CA HIS A 432 -6.65 10.42 -22.96
C HIS A 432 -5.99 10.51 -21.56
N LEU A 433 -4.86 9.83 -21.37
CA LEU A 433 -4.10 9.88 -20.11
C LEU A 433 -3.43 11.24 -19.91
N SER A 434 -3.45 11.73 -18.66
CA SER A 434 -2.59 12.83 -18.27
C SER A 434 -1.12 12.38 -18.32
N SER A 435 -0.24 13.24 -18.84
CA SER A 435 1.21 13.01 -18.84
C SER A 435 1.84 13.05 -17.44
N THR A 436 1.12 13.56 -16.44
CA THR A 436 1.65 13.74 -15.07
C THR A 436 1.44 12.47 -14.25
N GLN A 437 2.53 11.86 -13.77
CA GLN A 437 2.48 10.72 -12.85
C GLN A 437 3.09 11.06 -11.48
N ARG A 438 2.69 10.32 -10.44
CA ARG A 438 3.29 10.41 -9.10
C ARG A 438 4.39 9.35 -8.93
N THR A 439 5.64 9.77 -9.03
CA THR A 439 6.80 8.93 -8.70
C THR A 439 6.93 8.78 -7.17
N PRO A 440 7.21 7.57 -6.65
CA PRO A 440 7.52 7.36 -5.23
C PRO A 440 8.68 8.26 -4.77
N PHE A 441 8.56 8.89 -3.60
CA PHE A 441 9.55 9.82 -3.10
C PHE A 441 9.72 9.74 -1.57
N PHE A 442 10.84 10.26 -1.06
CA PHE A 442 11.10 10.28 0.38
C PHE A 442 10.15 11.21 1.13
N CYS A 443 9.82 10.83 2.38
CA CYS A 443 9.01 11.65 3.27
C CYS A 443 9.69 13.01 3.53
N SER A 444 8.90 14.06 3.82
CA SER A 444 9.45 15.36 4.22
C SER A 444 10.41 15.23 5.41
N GLY A 445 11.60 15.81 5.32
CA GLY A 445 12.64 15.71 6.35
C GLY A 445 13.22 14.30 6.57
N CYS A 446 13.10 13.40 5.59
CA CYS A 446 13.64 12.05 5.67
C CYS A 446 15.18 12.06 5.71
N PRO A 447 15.83 11.28 6.60
CA PRO A 447 17.30 11.17 6.60
C PRO A 447 17.87 10.64 5.27
N HIS A 448 17.10 9.83 4.53
CA HIS A 448 17.49 9.31 3.22
C HIS A 448 17.75 10.42 2.18
N ASN A 449 17.15 11.61 2.32
CA ASN A 449 17.44 12.74 1.42
C ASN A 449 18.93 13.11 1.40
N ARG A 450 19.63 12.85 2.52
CA ARG A 450 21.06 13.13 2.69
C ARG A 450 21.91 11.86 2.69
N SER A 451 21.49 10.80 3.37
CA SER A 451 22.32 9.60 3.58
C SER A 451 22.57 8.80 2.29
N THR A 452 21.67 8.88 1.30
CA THR A 452 21.83 8.14 0.03
C THR A 452 22.76 8.85 -0.95
N LYS A 453 23.02 10.16 -0.78
CA LYS A 453 23.99 10.90 -1.61
C LYS A 453 25.41 10.40 -1.36
N VAL A 454 26.20 10.26 -2.43
CA VAL A 454 27.61 9.86 -2.39
C VAL A 454 28.50 10.98 -2.94
N PRO A 455 29.82 10.95 -2.68
CA PRO A 455 30.76 11.87 -3.31
C PRO A 455 30.76 11.73 -4.84
N GLU A 456 31.07 12.81 -5.53
CA GLU A 456 31.28 12.80 -6.99
C GLU A 456 32.32 11.74 -7.40
N GLY A 457 32.00 11.02 -8.48
CA GLY A 457 32.80 9.90 -8.99
C GLY A 457 32.72 8.63 -8.15
N SER A 458 31.69 8.48 -7.32
CA SER A 458 31.44 7.27 -6.54
C SER A 458 30.03 6.77 -6.77
N ARG A 459 29.80 5.48 -6.55
CA ARG A 459 28.46 4.88 -6.55
C ARG A 459 28.15 4.24 -5.21
N ALA A 460 26.86 4.07 -4.94
CA ALA A 460 26.37 3.22 -3.86
C ALA A 460 25.53 2.05 -4.39
N LEU A 461 25.54 0.94 -3.64
CA LEU A 461 24.53 -0.11 -3.79
C LEU A 461 23.29 0.21 -2.94
N ALA A 462 22.12 -0.12 -3.48
CA ALA A 462 20.86 0.01 -2.76
C ALA A 462 20.66 -1.16 -1.78
N GLY A 463 20.28 -0.84 -0.54
CA GLY A 463 19.74 -1.83 0.39
C GLY A 463 18.24 -2.04 0.19
N VAL A 464 17.69 -3.09 0.81
CA VAL A 464 16.24 -3.28 0.86
C VAL A 464 15.57 -2.18 1.71
N GLY A 465 14.32 -1.85 1.42
CA GLY A 465 13.56 -0.82 2.13
C GLY A 465 13.64 0.54 1.42
N CYS A 466 13.65 1.64 2.17
CA CYS A 466 13.63 2.98 1.57
C CYS A 466 14.87 3.24 0.69
N HIS A 467 15.98 2.54 0.91
CA HIS A 467 17.16 2.63 0.05
C HIS A 467 16.90 2.18 -1.41
N TYR A 468 15.97 1.25 -1.63
CA TYR A 468 15.55 0.83 -2.98
C TYR A 468 14.99 2.02 -3.79
N MET A 469 14.28 2.94 -3.13
CA MET A 469 13.75 4.13 -3.80
C MET A 469 14.84 5.08 -4.32
N ALA A 470 16.07 5.01 -3.79
CA ALA A 470 17.15 5.85 -4.29
C ALA A 470 17.52 5.54 -5.75
N GLN A 471 17.24 4.32 -6.24
CA GLN A 471 17.51 3.91 -7.62
C GLN A 471 16.60 4.58 -8.66
N ILE A 472 15.40 5.00 -8.24
CA ILE A 472 14.41 5.66 -9.11
C ILE A 472 14.42 7.19 -8.94
N MET A 473 15.42 7.71 -8.23
CA MET A 473 15.66 9.13 -8.01
C MET A 473 16.95 9.53 -8.71
N ASP A 474 17.16 10.84 -8.89
CA ASP A 474 18.42 11.38 -9.42
C ASP A 474 19.57 11.23 -8.39
N ARG A 475 20.12 10.02 -8.24
CA ARG A 475 21.16 9.63 -7.28
C ARG A 475 22.10 8.59 -7.91
N ASP A 476 23.38 8.63 -7.54
CA ASP A 476 24.37 7.59 -7.89
C ASP A 476 24.22 6.34 -6.99
N THR A 477 23.01 5.78 -6.93
CA THR A 477 22.71 4.54 -6.20
C THR A 477 22.01 3.57 -7.13
N ASP A 478 22.60 2.40 -7.34
CA ASP A 478 22.05 1.39 -8.25
C ASP A 478 22.26 -0.02 -7.71
N MET A 479 21.60 -0.99 -8.32
CA MET A 479 21.59 -2.42 -7.98
C MET A 479 21.10 -2.70 -6.54
N VAL A 480 20.17 -3.64 -6.42
CA VAL A 480 19.69 -4.14 -5.13
C VAL A 480 19.95 -5.63 -5.03
N SER A 481 20.38 -6.10 -3.84
CA SER A 481 20.52 -7.53 -3.52
C SER A 481 19.41 -8.00 -2.60
N GLN A 482 19.32 -9.32 -2.39
CA GLN A 482 18.52 -9.90 -1.31
C GLN A 482 18.94 -9.36 0.07
N MET A 483 18.00 -9.33 1.01
CA MET A 483 18.24 -8.90 2.39
C MET A 483 19.27 -9.81 3.07
N GLY A 484 20.36 -9.22 3.56
CA GLY A 484 21.54 -9.92 4.09
C GLY A 484 22.64 -10.20 3.07
N GLY A 485 22.45 -9.81 1.80
CA GLY A 485 23.46 -9.88 0.75
C GLY A 485 24.11 -8.53 0.41
N GLU A 486 23.70 -7.45 1.08
CA GLU A 486 24.10 -6.08 0.73
C GLU A 486 25.64 -5.92 0.74
N GLY A 487 26.18 -5.46 -0.39
CA GLY A 487 27.62 -5.27 -0.56
C GLY A 487 28.41 -6.52 -0.94
N ALA A 488 27.88 -7.73 -0.71
CA ALA A 488 28.62 -8.97 -1.00
C ALA A 488 28.89 -9.17 -2.51
N SER A 489 28.06 -8.58 -3.38
CA SER A 489 28.32 -8.56 -4.83
C SER A 489 29.62 -7.84 -5.20
N TRP A 490 30.13 -6.96 -4.34
CA TRP A 490 31.42 -6.31 -4.53
C TRP A 490 32.60 -7.26 -4.42
N ILE A 491 32.47 -8.31 -3.60
CA ILE A 491 33.49 -9.35 -3.46
C ILE A 491 33.76 -10.00 -4.82
N GLY A 492 32.71 -10.25 -5.60
CA GLY A 492 32.81 -10.78 -6.96
C GLY A 492 33.19 -9.75 -8.03
N GLN A 493 32.97 -8.46 -7.81
CA GLN A 493 33.27 -7.39 -8.79
C GLN A 493 34.69 -6.84 -8.64
N SER A 494 35.13 -6.57 -7.41
CA SER A 494 36.36 -5.84 -7.10
C SER A 494 37.65 -6.37 -7.76
N PRO A 495 37.83 -7.69 -8.00
CA PRO A 495 39.03 -8.18 -8.68
C PRO A 495 39.07 -7.89 -10.19
N PHE A 496 37.96 -7.45 -10.80
CA PHE A 496 37.80 -7.33 -12.25
C PHE A 496 37.47 -5.90 -12.72
N THR A 497 37.70 -4.89 -11.88
CA THR A 497 37.42 -3.49 -12.18
C THR A 497 38.51 -2.57 -11.63
N ASP A 498 38.74 -1.45 -12.30
CA ASP A 498 39.61 -0.37 -11.81
C ASP A 498 38.94 0.49 -10.73
N GLU A 499 37.63 0.32 -10.53
CA GLU A 499 36.89 0.96 -9.44
C GLU A 499 37.42 0.45 -8.10
N ARG A 500 38.01 1.34 -7.30
CA ARG A 500 38.70 0.93 -6.07
C ARG A 500 37.81 0.80 -4.86
N HIS A 501 36.58 1.32 -4.90
CA HIS A 501 35.74 1.48 -3.72
C HIS A 501 34.29 1.69 -4.11
N ILE A 502 33.38 1.12 -3.33
CA ILE A 502 31.95 1.43 -3.42
C ILE A 502 31.35 1.74 -2.04
N PHE A 503 30.24 2.46 -2.04
CA PHE A 503 29.39 2.61 -0.86
C PHE A 503 28.24 1.59 -0.87
N VAL A 504 27.73 1.23 0.30
CA VAL A 504 26.57 0.34 0.42
C VAL A 504 25.58 0.93 1.41
N ASN A 505 24.36 1.21 0.98
CA ASN A 505 23.32 1.69 1.88
C ASN A 505 22.70 0.50 2.64
N LEU A 506 22.66 0.57 3.97
CA LEU A 506 22.10 -0.49 4.82
C LEU A 506 21.23 0.13 5.92
N GLY A 507 20.07 -0.46 6.23
CA GLY A 507 19.27 -0.06 7.39
C GLY A 507 19.68 -0.82 8.65
N ASP A 508 19.47 -0.23 9.83
CA ASP A 508 19.60 -0.90 11.13
C ASP A 508 18.76 -2.18 11.26
N GLY A 509 17.51 -2.17 10.76
CA GLY A 509 16.67 -3.37 10.71
C GLY A 509 17.26 -4.49 9.86
N THR A 510 17.84 -4.15 8.69
CA THR A 510 18.51 -5.13 7.84
C THR A 510 19.80 -5.64 8.49
N TYR A 511 20.57 -4.74 9.11
CA TYR A 511 21.77 -5.10 9.85
C TYR A 511 21.46 -6.17 10.90
N PHE A 512 20.42 -5.96 11.70
CA PHE A 512 19.98 -6.91 12.74
C PHE A 512 19.41 -8.22 12.18
N HIS A 513 18.67 -8.15 11.06
CA HIS A 513 18.09 -9.33 10.41
C HIS A 513 19.14 -10.31 9.87
N SER A 514 20.08 -9.81 9.06
CA SER A 514 21.12 -10.62 8.40
C SER A 514 22.31 -9.82 7.85
N GLY A 515 22.25 -8.48 7.79
CA GLY A 515 23.26 -7.64 7.18
C GLY A 515 24.64 -7.72 7.85
N LEU A 516 24.68 -8.11 9.13
CA LEU A 516 25.93 -8.41 9.83
C LEU A 516 26.77 -9.47 9.11
N LEU A 517 26.13 -10.52 8.56
CA LEU A 517 26.84 -11.57 7.83
C LEU A 517 27.45 -11.07 6.52
N ALA A 518 26.80 -10.11 5.84
CA ALA A 518 27.35 -9.48 4.65
C ALA A 518 28.62 -8.66 4.98
N ILE A 519 28.59 -7.90 6.07
CA ILE A 519 29.75 -7.14 6.54
C ILE A 519 30.88 -8.09 6.94
N ARG A 520 30.58 -9.17 7.67
CA ARG A 520 31.55 -10.21 8.02
C ARG A 520 32.20 -10.82 6.78
N ALA A 521 31.42 -11.12 5.74
CA ALA A 521 31.93 -11.64 4.48
C ALA A 521 32.86 -10.63 3.77
N ALA A 522 32.50 -9.34 3.76
CA ALA A 522 33.36 -8.29 3.20
C ALA A 522 34.66 -8.12 3.98
N VAL A 523 34.62 -8.24 5.32
CA VAL A 523 35.83 -8.20 6.16
C VAL A 523 36.73 -9.40 5.88
N ALA A 524 36.14 -10.60 5.79
CA ALA A 524 36.88 -11.82 5.46
C ALA A 524 37.52 -11.76 4.07
N ALA A 525 36.82 -11.17 3.09
CA ALA A 525 37.35 -10.95 1.75
C ALA A 525 38.35 -9.78 1.65
N ASN A 526 38.45 -8.95 2.69
CA ASN A 526 39.29 -7.76 2.75
C ASN A 526 39.15 -6.84 1.52
N VAL A 527 37.91 -6.57 1.11
CA VAL A 527 37.61 -5.69 -0.02
C VAL A 527 37.42 -4.23 0.42
N PRO A 528 37.86 -3.25 -0.36
CA PRO A 528 37.64 -1.83 -0.07
C PRO A 528 36.17 -1.43 -0.28
N ILE A 529 35.45 -1.18 0.81
CA ILE A 529 34.01 -0.90 0.80
C ILE A 529 33.61 -0.07 2.02
N THR A 530 32.64 0.83 1.86
CA THR A 530 32.04 1.59 2.98
C THR A 530 30.57 1.29 3.13
N TYR A 531 30.21 0.64 4.24
CA TYR A 531 28.81 0.47 4.62
C TYR A 531 28.28 1.72 5.29
N LYS A 532 27.15 2.25 4.80
CA LYS A 532 26.42 3.39 5.35
C LYS A 532 25.19 2.84 6.07
N ILE A 533 25.33 2.58 7.37
CA ILE A 533 24.26 2.05 8.21
C ILE A 533 23.40 3.22 8.68
N LEU A 534 22.22 3.36 8.08
CA LEU A 534 21.22 4.30 8.54
C LEU A 534 20.50 3.72 9.77
N TYR A 535 20.82 4.26 10.94
CA TYR A 535 20.15 3.97 12.20
C TYR A 535 18.98 4.92 12.38
N ASN A 536 17.76 4.43 12.21
CA ASN A 536 16.54 5.22 12.21
C ASN A 536 15.52 4.78 13.28
N ASP A 537 15.86 3.74 14.05
CA ASP A 537 15.08 3.18 15.17
C ASP A 537 13.68 2.69 14.76
N ALA A 538 13.48 2.36 13.47
CA ALA A 538 12.20 1.89 12.96
C ALA A 538 12.33 1.09 11.65
N VAL A 539 11.64 -0.05 11.59
CA VAL A 539 11.40 -0.74 10.31
C VAL A 539 10.31 0.00 9.53
N ALA A 540 10.74 1.06 8.86
CA ALA A 540 9.87 2.15 8.41
C ALA A 540 8.82 1.72 7.38
N MET A 541 9.22 0.96 6.34
CA MET A 541 8.32 0.59 5.24
C MET A 541 7.27 -0.45 5.60
N THR A 542 7.48 -1.22 6.68
CA THR A 542 6.53 -2.24 7.15
C THR A 542 5.59 -1.74 8.25
N GLY A 543 5.60 -0.43 8.52
CA GLY A 543 4.68 0.19 9.48
C GLY A 543 5.34 0.80 10.71
N GLY A 544 6.67 0.93 10.77
CA GLY A 544 7.38 1.69 11.81
C GLY A 544 7.54 0.95 13.13
N GLN A 545 7.55 -0.39 13.09
CA GLN A 545 7.85 -1.23 14.26
C GLN A 545 9.31 -1.05 14.69
N PRO A 546 9.64 -1.27 15.98
CA PRO A 546 11.03 -1.48 16.39
C PRO A 546 11.59 -2.76 15.74
N ILE A 547 12.91 -2.89 15.76
CA ILE A 547 13.59 -4.15 15.39
C ILE A 547 13.25 -5.28 16.37
N ASP A 548 13.46 -6.54 15.99
CA ASP A 548 13.08 -7.72 16.79
C ASP A 548 14.09 -8.04 17.89
N GLY A 549 14.36 -7.03 18.74
CA GLY A 549 15.36 -7.05 19.80
C GLY A 549 15.76 -5.63 20.23
N SER A 550 16.91 -5.50 20.89
CA SER A 550 17.50 -4.21 21.24
C SER A 550 18.84 -4.02 20.52
N LEU A 551 19.01 -2.90 19.84
CA LEU A 551 20.27 -2.49 19.24
C LEU A 551 20.42 -0.99 19.41
N SER A 552 21.27 -0.58 20.35
CA SER A 552 21.70 0.80 20.49
C SER A 552 22.92 1.08 19.60
N VAL A 553 23.20 2.37 19.30
CA VAL A 553 24.39 2.76 18.54
C VAL A 553 25.70 2.27 19.19
N PRO A 554 25.90 2.33 20.53
CA PRO A 554 27.09 1.76 21.16
C PRO A 554 27.22 0.24 20.96
N GLN A 555 26.10 -0.51 21.08
CA GLN A 555 26.09 -1.95 20.81
C GLN A 555 26.44 -2.26 19.35
N LEU A 556 25.90 -1.48 18.41
CA LEU A 556 26.23 -1.59 16.99
C LEU A 556 27.73 -1.37 16.74
N ILE A 557 28.33 -0.34 17.33
CA ILE A 557 29.78 -0.08 17.24
C ILE A 557 30.58 -1.26 17.81
N ALA A 558 30.20 -1.78 18.98
CA ALA A 558 30.89 -2.90 19.61
C ALA A 558 30.83 -4.17 18.75
N GLN A 559 29.67 -4.48 18.17
CA GLN A 559 29.50 -5.61 17.25
C GLN A 559 30.37 -5.45 16.00
N LEU A 560 30.35 -4.29 15.35
CA LEU A 560 31.17 -4.02 14.16
C LEU A 560 32.67 -4.15 14.44
N ARG A 561 33.15 -3.69 15.60
CA ARG A 561 34.55 -3.88 16.00
C ARG A 561 34.89 -5.34 16.22
N ALA A 562 33.98 -6.10 16.85
CA ALA A 562 34.15 -7.54 17.06
C ALA A 562 34.22 -8.32 15.74
N GLU A 563 33.51 -7.87 14.70
CA GLU A 563 33.63 -8.41 13.34
C GLU A 563 34.95 -8.03 12.63
N GLY A 564 35.74 -7.11 13.18
CA GLY A 564 37.02 -6.68 12.62
C GLY A 564 36.98 -5.39 11.80
N VAL A 565 35.89 -4.62 11.82
CA VAL A 565 35.83 -3.30 11.16
C VAL A 565 36.72 -2.30 11.91
N ARG A 566 37.77 -1.81 11.24
CA ARG A 566 38.78 -0.93 11.85
C ARG A 566 38.48 0.57 11.74
N LYS A 567 37.61 0.97 10.81
CA LYS A 567 37.26 2.38 10.59
C LYS A 567 35.74 2.54 10.68
N ILE A 568 35.31 3.23 11.73
CA ILE A 568 33.90 3.52 12.02
C ILE A 568 33.77 5.02 12.30
N SER A 569 32.78 5.66 11.68
CA SER A 569 32.40 7.05 11.95
C SER A 569 30.92 7.13 12.30
N LEU A 570 30.57 7.94 13.29
CA LEU A 570 29.19 8.19 13.71
C LEU A 570 28.78 9.62 13.32
N VAL A 571 27.72 9.74 12.54
CA VAL A 571 27.11 11.04 12.21
C VAL A 571 25.68 11.11 12.74
N SER A 572 25.30 12.26 13.30
CA SER A 572 23.96 12.47 13.87
C SER A 572 23.44 13.90 13.62
N ASP A 573 22.11 14.09 13.64
CA ASP A 573 21.51 15.43 13.69
C ASP A 573 21.54 16.07 15.08
N ALA A 574 21.91 15.30 16.10
CA ALA A 574 22.11 15.75 17.48
C ALA A 574 23.33 15.03 18.11
N PRO A 575 24.56 15.26 17.61
CA PRO A 575 25.76 14.58 18.11
C PRO A 575 26.03 14.80 19.60
N GLU A 576 25.54 15.90 20.18
CA GLU A 576 25.63 16.23 21.60
C GLU A 576 24.95 15.21 22.52
N LYS A 577 24.06 14.35 22.00
CA LYS A 577 23.47 13.25 22.78
C LYS A 577 24.47 12.13 23.10
N TYR A 578 25.59 12.09 22.37
CA TYR A 578 26.68 11.16 22.61
C TYR A 578 27.72 11.82 23.50
N THR A 579 27.59 11.58 24.80
CA THR A 579 28.50 12.10 25.83
C THR A 579 29.60 11.08 26.13
N ALA A 580 30.54 11.44 27.01
CA ALA A 580 31.52 10.47 27.51
C ALA A 580 30.87 9.24 28.21
N ALA A 581 29.61 9.37 28.67
CA ALA A 581 28.86 8.29 29.31
C ALA A 581 28.11 7.36 28.33
N SER A 582 28.24 7.59 27.02
CA SER A 582 27.51 6.81 26.00
C SER A 582 28.18 5.48 25.64
N ASP A 583 29.20 5.03 26.36
CA ASP A 583 29.99 3.81 26.08
C ASP A 583 30.56 3.74 24.65
N ILE A 584 30.76 4.91 24.02
CA ILE A 584 31.38 5.01 22.70
C ILE A 584 32.89 5.18 22.87
N PRO A 585 33.71 4.31 22.26
CA PRO A 585 35.16 4.43 22.32
C PRO A 585 35.67 5.76 21.77
N ALA A 586 36.68 6.35 22.42
CA ALA A 586 37.21 7.68 22.09
C ALA A 586 37.82 7.78 20.68
N ASP A 587 38.17 6.65 20.05
CA ASP A 587 38.68 6.59 18.68
C ASP A 587 37.59 6.68 17.60
N ILE A 588 36.31 6.66 17.98
CA ILE A 588 35.18 6.84 17.06
C ILE A 588 34.97 8.32 16.78
N GLU A 589 35.05 8.70 15.49
CA GLU A 589 34.74 10.06 15.05
C GLU A 589 33.23 10.30 15.17
N ILE A 590 32.81 11.13 16.13
CA ILE A 590 31.43 11.59 16.30
C ILE A 590 31.31 12.99 15.68
N ALA A 591 30.41 13.15 14.71
CA ALA A 591 30.22 14.42 14.02
C ALA A 591 28.75 14.75 13.77
N HIS A 592 28.46 16.04 13.60
CA HIS A 592 27.15 16.44 13.08
C HIS A 592 27.01 15.99 11.62
N ARG A 593 25.79 15.63 11.19
CA ARG A 593 25.49 15.16 9.83
C ARG A 593 25.94 16.12 8.71
N ASN A 594 26.19 17.39 9.02
CA ASN A 594 26.77 18.34 8.06
C ASN A 594 28.17 17.93 7.56
N ARG A 595 28.92 17.18 8.36
CA ARG A 595 30.26 16.63 8.02
C ARG A 595 30.20 15.36 7.19
N PHE A 596 29.01 14.78 6.96
CA PHE A 596 28.84 13.52 6.25
C PHE A 596 29.53 13.47 4.86
N PRO A 597 29.46 14.51 4.00
CA PRO A 597 30.19 14.50 2.73
C PRO A 597 31.71 14.40 2.88
N ALA A 598 32.29 15.08 3.88
CA ALA A 598 33.74 15.03 4.13
C ALA A 598 34.18 13.66 4.65
N ILE A 599 33.37 13.04 5.54
CA ILE A 599 33.63 11.70 6.07
C ILE A 599 33.55 10.66 4.94
N GLN A 600 32.56 10.74 4.04
CA GLN A 600 32.47 9.85 2.89
C GLN A 600 33.71 9.96 1.99
N LYS A 601 34.18 11.16 1.67
CA LYS A 601 35.41 11.36 0.87
C LYS A 601 36.62 10.72 1.54
N LYS A 602 36.79 10.92 2.85
CA LYS A 602 37.87 10.31 3.64
C LYS A 602 37.83 8.77 3.61
N LEU A 603 36.65 8.18 3.71
CA LEU A 603 36.49 6.72 3.77
C LEU A 603 36.49 6.04 2.40
N ARG A 604 36.24 6.77 1.31
CA ARG A 604 36.38 6.28 -0.06
C ARG A 604 37.80 5.79 -0.36
N ASP A 605 38.79 6.47 0.20
CA ASP A 605 40.21 6.18 -0.07
C ASP A 605 40.78 5.15 0.93
N TYR A 606 39.94 4.56 1.78
CA TYR A 606 40.36 3.52 2.72
C TYR A 606 40.34 2.13 2.07
N ALA A 607 41.48 1.43 2.11
CA ALA A 607 41.71 0.18 1.36
C ALA A 607 41.03 -1.07 1.94
N GLY A 608 40.16 -0.96 2.94
CA GLY A 608 39.46 -2.09 3.55
C GLY A 608 38.01 -1.78 3.87
N VAL A 609 37.40 -2.59 4.73
CA VAL A 609 36.01 -2.37 5.16
C VAL A 609 35.93 -1.23 6.17
N SER A 610 35.10 -0.24 5.87
CA SER A 610 34.74 0.84 6.81
C SER A 610 33.23 0.99 6.94
N VAL A 611 32.79 1.65 8.02
CA VAL A 611 31.38 1.88 8.31
C VAL A 611 31.13 3.34 8.68
N ILE A 612 30.06 3.91 8.12
CA ILE A 612 29.45 5.14 8.60
C ILE A 612 28.11 4.78 9.24
N ILE A 613 27.95 5.05 10.52
CA ILE A 613 26.66 4.99 11.20
C ILE A 613 26.02 6.36 11.07
N TYR A 614 24.92 6.43 10.34
CA TYR A 614 24.10 7.64 10.20
C TYR A 614 22.90 7.51 11.12
N ASP A 615 22.93 8.17 12.27
CA ASP A 615 21.88 8.11 13.26
C ASP A 615 20.92 9.31 13.13
N GLN A 616 19.70 9.02 12.69
CA GLN A 616 18.61 9.99 12.61
C GLN A 616 17.27 9.25 12.51
N THR A 617 16.34 9.53 13.43
CA THR A 617 15.04 8.87 13.50
C THR A 617 14.23 8.99 12.19
N CYS A 618 13.53 7.92 11.82
CA CYS A 618 12.61 7.91 10.69
C CYS A 618 11.60 9.07 10.76
N ALA A 619 11.47 9.85 9.68
CA ALA A 619 10.64 11.05 9.65
C ALA A 619 9.13 10.77 9.86
N SER A 620 8.63 9.64 9.33
CA SER A 620 7.24 9.21 9.55
C SER A 620 6.99 8.83 11.01
N GLU A 621 7.95 8.13 11.64
CA GLU A 621 7.84 7.73 13.04
C GLU A 621 8.01 8.92 13.98
N LYS A 622 8.90 9.86 13.67
CA LYS A 622 9.04 11.16 14.35
C LYS A 622 7.69 11.88 14.46
N ARG A 623 6.94 11.96 13.35
CA ARG A 623 5.60 12.57 13.34
C ARG A 623 4.59 11.78 14.18
N ARG A 624 4.60 10.45 14.10
CA ARG A 624 3.69 9.59 14.88
C ARG A 624 3.93 9.71 16.38
N ARG A 625 5.20 9.70 16.82
CA ARG A 625 5.59 9.88 18.23
C ARG A 625 5.14 11.24 18.75
N ARG A 626 5.38 12.33 17.99
CA ARG A 626 4.90 13.69 18.33
C ARG A 626 3.37 13.77 18.46
N LYS A 627 2.62 13.24 17.48
CA LYS A 627 1.14 13.21 17.53
C LYS A 627 0.60 12.43 18.74
N ARG A 628 1.37 11.46 19.26
CA ARG A 628 1.05 10.65 20.44
C ARG A 628 1.63 11.21 21.75
N GLY A 629 2.29 12.38 21.73
CA GLY A 629 2.95 12.96 22.90
C GLY A 629 4.16 12.16 23.41
N LYS A 630 4.75 11.28 22.59
CA LYS A 630 5.92 10.44 22.94
C LYS A 630 7.26 11.04 22.51
N MET A 631 7.24 12.22 21.92
CA MET A 631 8.44 12.96 21.50
C MET A 631 8.10 14.44 21.45
N ASP A 632 9.01 15.27 21.93
CA ASP A 632 8.81 16.71 21.96
C ASP A 632 8.71 17.31 20.55
N GLU A 633 7.85 18.31 20.46
CA GLU A 633 7.69 19.10 19.25
C GLU A 633 8.67 20.28 19.30
N PRO A 634 9.57 20.42 18.30
CA PRO A 634 10.46 21.57 18.25
C PRO A 634 9.67 22.87 18.19
N PRO A 635 10.05 23.89 18.98
CA PRO A 635 9.34 25.17 19.04
C PRO A 635 9.51 26.00 17.78
N ARG A 636 10.49 25.65 16.92
CA ARG A 636 10.81 26.40 15.71
C ARG A 636 10.02 25.90 14.50
N ARG A 637 9.26 26.79 13.86
CA ARG A 637 8.65 26.58 12.54
C ARG A 637 9.30 27.48 11.51
N LEU A 638 9.35 27.02 10.26
CA LEU A 638 9.86 27.82 9.15
C LEU A 638 8.71 28.38 8.34
N PHE A 639 8.81 29.67 8.02
CA PHE A 639 7.91 30.39 7.14
C PHE A 639 8.70 30.96 5.96
N ILE A 640 8.08 31.03 4.78
CA ILE A 640 8.68 31.67 3.61
C ILE A 640 7.85 32.92 3.31
N ASN A 641 8.48 34.09 3.37
CA ASN A 641 7.86 35.32 2.88
C ASN A 641 7.79 35.27 1.35
N GLU A 642 6.61 34.96 0.81
CA GLU A 642 6.33 34.84 -0.63
C GLU A 642 6.69 36.12 -1.40
N ALA A 643 6.55 37.28 -0.74
CA ALA A 643 6.90 38.57 -1.33
C ALA A 643 8.41 38.70 -1.56
N VAL A 644 9.25 38.10 -0.71
CA VAL A 644 10.72 38.08 -0.83
C VAL A 644 11.21 36.90 -1.68
N CYS A 645 10.53 35.76 -1.65
CA CYS A 645 10.91 34.57 -2.40
C CYS A 645 11.07 34.86 -3.91
N GLU A 646 12.07 34.25 -4.55
CA GLU A 646 12.27 34.30 -6.01
C GLU A 646 11.93 32.99 -6.72
N GLY A 647 11.54 31.96 -5.96
CA GLY A 647 11.22 30.65 -6.53
C GLY A 647 12.42 29.89 -7.10
N CYS A 648 13.66 30.31 -6.79
CA CYS A 648 14.91 29.76 -7.33
C CYS A 648 15.09 28.25 -7.11
N GLY A 649 14.52 27.71 -6.02
CA GLY A 649 14.54 26.29 -5.71
C GLY A 649 15.75 25.79 -4.93
N ASP A 650 16.67 26.66 -4.49
CA ASP A 650 17.83 26.25 -3.68
C ASP A 650 17.41 25.47 -2.42
N CYS A 651 16.35 25.91 -1.73
CA CYS A 651 15.74 25.17 -0.63
C CYS A 651 15.34 23.72 -0.99
N SER A 652 14.88 23.46 -2.21
CA SER A 652 14.55 22.12 -2.72
C SER A 652 15.81 21.33 -3.08
N VAL A 653 16.85 21.97 -3.63
CA VAL A 653 18.15 21.34 -3.93
C VAL A 653 18.83 20.83 -2.66
N GLN A 654 18.84 21.65 -1.60
CA GLN A 654 19.47 21.26 -0.33
C GLN A 654 18.70 20.18 0.40
N SER A 655 17.36 20.32 0.51
CA SER A 655 16.55 19.45 1.36
C SER A 655 15.92 18.25 0.65
N SER A 656 15.71 18.32 -0.66
CA SER A 656 14.90 17.37 -1.43
C SER A 656 13.55 17.10 -0.74
N CYS A 657 12.89 18.15 -0.23
CA CYS A 657 11.74 18.02 0.67
C CYS A 657 10.40 18.27 -0.04
N ALA A 658 9.47 17.32 0.10
CA ALA A 658 8.12 17.41 -0.46
C ALA A 658 7.21 18.44 0.22
N SER A 659 7.59 18.97 1.40
CA SER A 659 6.84 20.04 2.06
C SER A 659 7.20 21.44 1.57
N ILE A 660 8.14 21.59 0.62
CA ILE A 660 8.37 22.85 -0.08
C ILE A 660 7.51 22.84 -1.34
N GLU A 661 6.41 23.58 -1.29
CA GLU A 661 5.41 23.60 -2.35
C GLU A 661 5.56 24.84 -3.24
N PRO A 662 5.18 24.77 -4.53
CA PRO A 662 4.94 25.96 -5.34
C PRO A 662 3.71 26.68 -4.80
N VAL A 663 3.76 28.01 -4.87
CA VAL A 663 2.57 28.86 -4.76
C VAL A 663 2.58 29.84 -5.92
N GLU A 664 1.51 29.86 -6.70
CA GLU A 664 1.36 30.81 -7.81
C GLU A 664 0.90 32.15 -7.23
N THR A 665 1.70 33.19 -7.43
CA THR A 665 1.38 34.55 -7.01
C THR A 665 1.30 35.47 -8.21
N GLU A 666 0.75 36.67 -8.04
CA GLU A 666 0.74 37.67 -9.11
C GLU A 666 2.17 38.04 -9.58
N PHE A 667 3.18 37.91 -8.72
CA PHE A 667 4.59 38.16 -9.03
C PHE A 667 5.32 36.94 -9.61
N GLY A 668 4.58 35.90 -9.98
CA GLY A 668 5.07 34.63 -10.47
C GLY A 668 5.13 33.57 -9.38
N ARG A 669 5.65 32.40 -9.75
CA ARG A 669 5.75 31.25 -8.84
C ARG A 669 6.73 31.51 -7.69
N LYS A 670 6.27 31.27 -6.47
CA LYS A 670 7.03 31.37 -5.22
C LYS A 670 7.05 30.01 -4.51
N ARG A 671 7.60 29.97 -3.31
CA ARG A 671 7.65 28.78 -2.45
C ARG A 671 6.92 29.03 -1.16
N ARG A 672 6.28 28.00 -0.63
CA ARG A 672 5.72 27.97 0.72
C ARG A 672 6.11 26.67 1.42
N ILE A 673 6.10 26.70 2.76
CA ILE A 673 6.24 25.49 3.57
C ILE A 673 4.86 24.99 3.93
N ASN A 674 4.54 23.75 3.54
CA ASN A 674 3.35 23.07 4.03
C ASN A 674 3.56 22.71 5.51
N GLN A 675 2.85 23.43 6.38
CA GLN A 675 2.99 23.28 7.83
C GLN A 675 2.41 21.96 8.36
N SER A 676 1.43 21.38 7.66
CA SER A 676 0.78 20.12 8.03
C SER A 676 1.66 18.90 7.75
N SER A 677 2.53 18.98 6.73
CA SER A 677 3.42 17.89 6.33
C SER A 677 4.87 18.05 6.77
N CYS A 678 5.30 19.25 7.16
CA CYS A 678 6.68 19.54 7.56
C CYS A 678 7.11 18.77 8.83
N ASN A 679 8.24 18.08 8.76
CA ASN A 679 8.81 17.33 9.90
C ASN A 679 9.87 18.08 10.70
N LYS A 680 10.13 19.35 10.36
CA LYS A 680 11.05 20.25 11.08
C LYS A 680 12.48 19.68 11.18
N ASP A 681 13.05 19.24 10.05
CA ASP A 681 14.46 18.81 9.96
C ASP A 681 15.40 19.99 9.61
N TYR A 682 14.83 21.07 9.08
CA TYR A 682 15.47 22.36 8.77
C TYR A 682 16.58 22.34 7.70
N SER A 683 16.78 21.22 6.99
CA SER A 683 17.81 21.13 5.94
C SER A 683 17.61 22.14 4.80
N CYS A 684 16.39 22.66 4.63
CA CYS A 684 16.11 23.71 3.65
C CYS A 684 16.75 25.07 3.97
N LEU A 685 17.17 25.31 5.22
CA LEU A 685 17.93 26.50 5.63
C LEU A 685 19.41 26.42 5.26
N GLU A 686 19.92 25.26 4.84
CA GLU A 686 21.28 25.16 4.32
C GLU A 686 21.43 25.95 3.00
N GLY A 687 20.31 26.33 2.37
CA GLY A 687 20.28 27.20 1.19
C GLY A 687 20.41 28.68 1.54
N PHE A 688 20.96 29.45 0.61
CA PHE A 688 21.14 30.90 0.77
C PHE A 688 19.87 31.64 0.34
N CYS A 689 18.92 31.83 1.28
CA CYS A 689 17.60 32.36 0.94
C CYS A 689 17.10 33.39 1.97
N PRO A 690 16.99 34.69 1.60
CA PRO A 690 16.57 35.76 2.50
C PRO A 690 15.07 35.75 2.82
N SER A 691 14.28 34.86 2.19
CA SER A 691 12.83 34.77 2.43
C SER A 691 12.44 33.91 3.65
N PHE A 692 13.37 33.14 4.21
CA PHE A 692 13.07 32.29 5.35
C PHE A 692 12.99 33.08 6.64
N VAL A 693 11.95 32.80 7.42
CA VAL A 693 11.80 33.29 8.79
C VAL A 693 11.57 32.10 9.72
N SER A 694 12.25 32.12 10.87
CA SER A 694 12.02 31.18 11.96
C SER A 694 11.01 31.76 12.93
N VAL A 695 9.84 31.14 13.02
CA VAL A 695 8.83 31.46 14.03
C VAL A 695 9.09 30.58 15.25
N MET A 696 9.33 31.19 16.40
CA MET A 696 9.63 30.49 17.66
C MET A 696 8.39 30.46 18.53
N ASN A 697 8.01 29.28 19.02
CA ASN A 697 6.85 29.04 19.88
C ASN A 697 5.49 29.46 19.28
N GLY A 698 5.44 29.74 17.97
CA GLY A 698 4.19 30.02 17.27
C GLY A 698 3.44 28.73 16.99
N ASP A 699 2.22 28.64 17.53
CA ASP A 699 1.28 27.59 17.16
C ASP A 699 0.65 27.90 15.82
N LEU A 700 0.29 26.88 15.06
CA LEU A 700 -0.55 27.14 13.88
C LEU A 700 -1.84 27.75 14.37
N ALA A 701 -2.32 28.76 13.65
CA ALA A 701 -3.63 29.32 13.88
C ALA A 701 -4.67 28.22 13.65
N GLY A 702 -4.96 27.44 14.69
CA GLY A 702 -5.99 26.43 14.67
C GLY A 702 -7.34 27.13 14.51
N ALA A 703 -8.27 26.46 13.84
CA ALA A 703 -9.66 26.86 13.87
C ALA A 703 -10.15 26.75 15.32
N ASP A 704 -10.38 27.90 15.96
CA ASP A 704 -11.26 27.92 17.12
C ASP A 704 -12.64 27.52 16.60
N MET A 705 -13.15 26.35 16.97
CA MET A 705 -14.55 26.01 16.63
C MET A 705 -15.51 27.05 17.23
N ALA A 706 -15.11 27.72 18.32
CA ALA A 706 -15.81 28.86 18.91
C ALA A 706 -15.83 30.12 18.00
N ALA A 707 -14.94 30.21 17.02
CA ALA A 707 -14.89 31.28 16.01
C ALA A 707 -15.65 30.92 14.73
N GLU A 708 -16.25 29.73 14.63
CA GLU A 708 -17.13 29.39 13.52
C GLU A 708 -18.40 30.24 13.59
N PRO A 709 -18.81 30.92 12.48
CA PRO A 709 -20.05 31.68 12.45
C PRO A 709 -21.27 30.79 12.80
N PRO A 710 -22.15 31.21 13.73
CA PRO A 710 -23.35 30.44 14.11
C PRO A 710 -24.25 30.06 12.92
N GLU A 711 -24.23 30.86 11.86
CA GLU A 711 -24.92 30.61 10.59
C GLU A 711 -24.54 29.25 9.96
N ILE A 712 -23.28 28.82 10.06
CA ILE A 712 -22.81 27.54 9.51
C ILE A 712 -23.45 26.37 10.27
N GLY A 713 -23.45 26.43 11.61
CA GLY A 713 -24.10 25.43 12.46
C GLY A 713 -25.60 25.32 12.18
N ALA A 714 -26.29 26.45 12.07
CA ALA A 714 -27.72 26.50 11.74
C ALA A 714 -28.01 25.92 10.35
N ALA A 715 -27.20 26.27 9.34
CA ALA A 715 -27.36 25.75 7.99
C ALA A 715 -27.17 24.23 7.92
N ILE A 716 -26.19 23.68 8.63
CA ILE A 716 -25.96 22.22 8.72
C ILE A 716 -27.14 21.50 9.37
N ALA A 717 -27.69 22.07 10.46
CA ALA A 717 -28.84 21.50 11.15
C ALA A 717 -30.12 21.49 10.29
N ALA A 718 -30.23 22.43 9.35
CA ALA A 718 -31.36 22.56 8.44
C ALA A 718 -31.25 21.70 7.16
N LEU A 719 -30.14 20.97 6.96
CA LEU A 719 -29.96 20.16 5.74
C LEU A 719 -30.94 18.98 5.70
N PRO A 720 -31.62 18.74 4.55
CA PRO A 720 -32.49 17.58 4.39
C PRO A 720 -31.68 16.28 4.41
N ALA A 721 -32.30 15.18 4.83
CA ALA A 721 -31.72 13.86 4.63
C ALA A 721 -31.72 13.50 3.12
N PRO A 722 -30.63 12.93 2.58
CA PRO A 722 -30.60 12.48 1.19
C PRO A 722 -31.54 11.29 0.99
N ALA A 723 -32.07 11.13 -0.22
CA ALA A 723 -32.87 9.96 -0.58
C ALA A 723 -32.00 8.69 -0.55
N ALA A 724 -32.46 7.65 0.15
CA ALA A 724 -31.75 6.37 0.20
C ALA A 724 -31.79 5.69 -1.19
N GLN A 725 -30.62 5.35 -1.73
CA GLN A 725 -30.53 4.56 -2.96
C GLN A 725 -30.52 3.07 -2.64
N PRO A 726 -31.51 2.27 -3.09
CA PRO A 726 -31.51 0.84 -2.87
C PRO A 726 -30.33 0.16 -3.56
N VAL A 727 -29.75 -0.84 -2.90
CA VAL A 727 -28.67 -1.65 -3.48
C VAL A 727 -29.30 -2.81 -4.27
N HIS A 728 -29.36 -2.69 -5.60
CA HIS A 728 -29.86 -3.76 -6.47
C HIS A 728 -28.81 -4.84 -6.75
N ASP A 729 -27.54 -4.44 -6.91
CA ASP A 729 -26.39 -5.34 -7.11
C ASP A 729 -25.27 -4.99 -6.12
N THR A 730 -24.17 -4.39 -6.61
CA THR A 730 -23.05 -3.90 -5.82
C THR A 730 -22.78 -2.45 -6.20
N CYS A 731 -22.74 -1.56 -5.22
CA CYS A 731 -22.24 -0.20 -5.40
C CYS A 731 -20.71 -0.22 -5.33
N ASN A 732 -20.08 0.18 -6.43
CA ASN A 732 -18.63 0.21 -6.61
C ASN A 732 -18.12 1.64 -6.43
N ILE A 733 -17.36 1.88 -5.37
CA ILE A 733 -16.81 3.19 -5.02
C ILE A 733 -15.29 3.12 -5.14
N LEU A 734 -14.71 4.08 -5.84
CA LEU A 734 -13.27 4.26 -5.96
C LEU A 734 -12.87 5.55 -5.24
N ILE A 735 -11.84 5.48 -4.39
CA ILE A 735 -11.31 6.63 -3.66
C ILE A 735 -9.86 6.79 -4.05
N THR A 736 -9.49 7.98 -4.49
CA THR A 736 -8.12 8.29 -4.92
C THR A 736 -7.52 9.37 -4.04
N GLY A 737 -6.20 9.32 -3.86
CA GLY A 737 -5.48 10.38 -3.16
C GLY A 737 -4.02 10.06 -2.97
N ILE A 738 -3.38 10.81 -2.09
CA ILE A 738 -1.97 10.65 -1.75
C ILE A 738 -1.76 9.98 -0.40
N GLY A 739 -0.66 9.23 -0.26
CA GLY A 739 -0.28 8.60 1.01
C GLY A 739 -0.23 9.62 2.16
N GLY A 740 -1.04 9.39 3.18
CA GLY A 740 -1.18 10.28 4.35
C GLY A 740 -2.39 11.24 4.32
N ALA A 741 -3.19 11.27 3.25
CA ALA A 741 -4.39 12.10 3.12
C ALA A 741 -5.69 11.44 3.62
N GLY A 742 -5.63 10.24 4.23
CA GLY A 742 -6.82 9.58 4.79
C GLY A 742 -7.66 8.76 3.80
N VAL A 743 -7.15 8.46 2.59
CA VAL A 743 -7.85 7.66 1.56
C VAL A 743 -8.32 6.29 2.10
N THR A 744 -7.40 5.51 2.67
CA THR A 744 -7.72 4.18 3.25
C THR A 744 -8.62 4.29 4.48
N THR A 745 -8.54 5.41 5.22
CA THR A 745 -9.43 5.68 6.35
C THR A 745 -10.87 5.86 5.89
N VAL A 746 -11.11 6.65 4.82
CA VAL A 746 -12.45 6.82 4.25
C VAL A 746 -12.99 5.49 3.74
N GLY A 747 -12.16 4.68 3.08
CA GLY A 747 -12.56 3.33 2.63
C GLY A 747 -12.98 2.41 3.78
N ALA A 748 -12.18 2.34 4.84
CA ALA A 748 -12.49 1.56 6.04
C ALA A 748 -13.76 2.06 6.75
N LEU A 749 -13.97 3.38 6.81
CA LEU A 749 -15.17 3.98 7.41
C LEU A 749 -16.43 3.62 6.63
N LEU A 750 -16.41 3.70 5.30
CA LEU A 750 -17.54 3.30 4.45
C LEU A 750 -17.90 1.82 4.64
N ALA A 751 -16.90 0.95 4.68
CA ALA A 751 -17.15 -0.48 4.87
C ALA A 751 -17.64 -0.82 6.30
N THR A 752 -17.12 -0.11 7.31
CA THR A 752 -17.60 -0.25 8.69
C THR A 752 -19.04 0.25 8.83
N ALA A 753 -19.36 1.39 8.23
CA ALA A 753 -20.74 1.92 8.21
C ALA A 753 -21.69 0.95 7.49
N ALA A 754 -21.28 0.40 6.34
CA ALA A 754 -22.04 -0.64 5.64
C ALA A 754 -22.28 -1.87 6.53
N HIS A 755 -21.25 -2.32 7.26
CA HIS A 755 -21.39 -3.42 8.20
C HIS A 755 -22.38 -3.09 9.35
N ILE A 756 -22.33 -1.88 9.91
CA ILE A 756 -23.26 -1.41 10.96
C ILE A 756 -24.72 -1.42 10.45
N ASP A 757 -24.95 -0.99 9.22
CA ASP A 757 -26.26 -1.02 8.55
C ASP A 757 -26.65 -2.43 8.05
N GLY A 758 -25.82 -3.44 8.29
CA GLY A 758 -26.09 -4.84 7.97
C GLY A 758 -25.95 -5.19 6.48
N LEU A 759 -25.18 -4.40 5.73
CA LEU A 759 -24.82 -4.64 4.34
C LEU A 759 -23.54 -5.48 4.23
N ALA A 760 -23.34 -6.13 3.08
CA ALA A 760 -22.07 -6.74 2.75
C ALA A 760 -21.09 -5.66 2.29
N ALA A 761 -19.84 -5.74 2.74
CA ALA A 761 -18.79 -4.82 2.34
C ALA A 761 -17.49 -5.56 2.06
N ALA A 762 -16.79 -5.11 1.02
CA ALA A 762 -15.42 -5.49 0.74
C ALA A 762 -14.59 -4.25 0.38
N THR A 763 -13.36 -4.18 0.87
CA THR A 763 -12.41 -3.11 0.52
C THR A 763 -11.11 -3.68 0.01
N LEU A 764 -10.40 -2.96 -0.85
CA LEU A 764 -9.01 -3.24 -1.22
C LEU A 764 -8.24 -1.91 -1.25
N ASP A 765 -7.24 -1.79 -0.38
CA ASP A 765 -6.37 -0.63 -0.33
C ASP A 765 -5.07 -0.88 -1.11
N MET A 766 -4.89 -0.17 -2.21
CA MET A 766 -3.69 -0.22 -3.03
C MET A 766 -2.77 0.95 -2.72
N THR A 767 -1.78 0.70 -1.85
CA THR A 767 -0.69 1.64 -1.59
C THR A 767 0.54 1.30 -2.43
N GLY A 768 1.15 2.30 -3.06
CA GLY A 768 2.45 2.13 -3.72
C GLY A 768 3.63 2.01 -2.74
N LEU A 769 4.85 1.98 -3.30
CA LEU A 769 6.10 1.85 -2.56
C LEU A 769 6.33 2.99 -1.54
N ALA A 770 5.90 4.22 -1.87
CA ALA A 770 6.08 5.38 -0.99
C ALA A 770 5.03 5.41 0.12
N GLN A 771 5.51 5.47 1.37
CA GLN A 771 4.64 5.63 2.55
C GLN A 771 3.86 6.96 2.57
N LYS A 772 4.38 8.01 1.93
CA LYS A 772 3.73 9.33 1.79
C LYS A 772 4.00 9.93 0.42
N GLY A 773 3.07 10.72 -0.09
CA GLY A 773 3.21 11.44 -1.37
C GLY A 773 3.06 10.57 -2.63
N GLY A 774 3.10 9.23 -2.49
CA GLY A 774 2.74 8.29 -3.55
C GLY A 774 1.24 8.20 -3.77
N ALA A 775 0.85 7.70 -4.94
CA ALA A 775 -0.55 7.43 -5.28
C ALA A 775 -1.14 6.33 -4.40
N VAL A 776 -2.37 6.53 -3.96
CA VAL A 776 -3.18 5.56 -3.21
C VAL A 776 -4.55 5.47 -3.85
N LEU A 777 -4.99 4.24 -4.09
CA LEU A 777 -6.34 3.91 -4.57
C LEU A 777 -6.99 2.99 -3.53
N SER A 778 -8.21 3.30 -3.11
CA SER A 778 -9.02 2.42 -2.26
C SER A 778 -10.28 2.03 -3.02
N HIS A 779 -10.46 0.73 -3.21
CA HIS A 779 -11.65 0.15 -3.80
C HIS A 779 -12.61 -0.22 -2.67
N VAL A 780 -13.86 0.20 -2.77
CA VAL A 780 -14.92 -0.12 -1.80
C VAL A 780 -16.10 -0.67 -2.57
N ARG A 781 -16.59 -1.83 -2.16
CA ARG A 781 -17.74 -2.49 -2.77
C ARG A 781 -18.77 -2.79 -1.69
N ILE A 782 -20.00 -2.33 -1.89
CA ILE A 782 -21.10 -2.49 -0.95
C ILE A 782 -22.25 -3.21 -1.65
N GLY A 783 -22.69 -4.33 -1.09
CA GLY A 783 -23.77 -5.17 -1.60
C GLY A 783 -24.84 -5.42 -0.56
N ALA A 784 -25.98 -5.99 -0.98
CA ALA A 784 -26.97 -6.52 -0.05
C ALA A 784 -26.36 -7.60 0.86
N ALA A 785 -26.93 -7.81 2.06
CA ALA A 785 -26.38 -8.68 3.10
C ALA A 785 -26.13 -10.14 2.65
N ASP A 786 -26.97 -10.62 1.74
CA ASP A 786 -27.00 -11.99 1.20
C ASP A 786 -26.31 -12.10 -0.17
N MET A 787 -25.83 -10.99 -0.75
CA MET A 787 -25.19 -10.99 -2.05
C MET A 787 -23.66 -11.16 -1.93
N PRO A 788 -23.07 -12.22 -2.51
CA PRO A 788 -21.63 -12.39 -2.49
C PRO A 788 -20.93 -11.36 -3.39
N ILE A 789 -20.01 -10.59 -2.81
CA ILE A 789 -19.13 -9.70 -3.57
C ILE A 789 -18.01 -10.53 -4.19
N ASN A 790 -18.05 -10.72 -5.52
CA ASN A 790 -16.99 -11.41 -6.26
C ASN A 790 -15.75 -10.52 -6.31
N GLY A 791 -14.73 -10.73 -5.46
CA GLY A 791 -13.46 -10.00 -5.45
C GLY A 791 -13.56 -8.54 -4.92
N PRO A 792 -12.54 -8.02 -4.20
CA PRO A 792 -12.62 -6.70 -3.58
C PRO A 792 -12.29 -5.54 -4.52
N GLN A 793 -11.64 -5.79 -5.67
CA GLN A 793 -11.32 -4.78 -6.66
C GLN A 793 -12.58 -4.39 -7.47
N VAL A 794 -12.74 -3.09 -7.73
CA VAL A 794 -13.77 -2.58 -8.65
C VAL A 794 -13.44 -3.04 -10.08
N PRO A 795 -14.37 -3.65 -10.83
CA PRO A 795 -14.10 -4.05 -12.21
C PRO A 795 -13.85 -2.87 -13.17
N GLU A 796 -13.27 -3.13 -14.34
CA GLU A 796 -13.01 -2.10 -15.37
C GLU A 796 -14.33 -1.47 -15.85
N GLY A 797 -14.38 -0.14 -15.96
CA GLY A 797 -15.57 0.62 -16.37
C GLY A 797 -16.80 0.50 -15.46
N GLN A 798 -16.66 -0.03 -14.23
CA GLN A 798 -17.82 -0.33 -13.36
C GLN A 798 -17.89 0.50 -12.08
N ALA A 799 -17.08 1.54 -11.91
CA ALA A 799 -17.22 2.45 -10.78
C ALA A 799 -18.54 3.26 -10.86
N ASP A 800 -19.32 3.24 -9.79
CA ASP A 800 -20.50 4.09 -9.61
C ASP A 800 -20.11 5.47 -9.11
N LEU A 801 -19.15 5.53 -8.17
CA LEU A 801 -18.70 6.75 -7.53
C LEU A 801 -17.17 6.83 -7.51
N LEU A 802 -16.61 7.95 -7.96
CA LEU A 802 -15.22 8.32 -7.76
C LEU A 802 -15.12 9.46 -6.73
N LEU A 803 -14.56 9.17 -5.55
CA LEU A 803 -14.13 10.18 -4.58
C LEU A 803 -12.69 10.60 -4.91
N ALA A 804 -12.57 11.64 -5.73
CA ALA A 804 -11.31 12.13 -6.27
C ALA A 804 -10.60 13.10 -5.31
N GLY A 805 -9.84 12.56 -4.37
CA GLY A 805 -9.08 13.33 -3.36
C GLY A 805 -7.82 14.01 -3.88
N ASP A 806 -7.24 13.50 -4.98
CA ASP A 806 -6.07 14.08 -5.66
C ASP A 806 -6.27 14.06 -7.18
N MET A 807 -6.10 15.20 -7.84
CA MET A 807 -6.32 15.35 -9.28
C MET A 807 -5.39 14.46 -10.12
N VAL A 808 -4.11 14.36 -9.74
CA VAL A 808 -3.10 13.61 -10.51
C VAL A 808 -3.40 12.12 -10.48
N VAL A 809 -3.71 11.57 -9.30
CA VAL A 809 -4.08 10.16 -9.18
C VAL A 809 -5.40 9.89 -9.90
N SER A 810 -6.37 10.82 -9.83
CA SER A 810 -7.69 10.64 -10.42
C SER A 810 -7.69 10.68 -11.95
N ALA A 811 -6.83 11.50 -12.55
CA ALA A 811 -6.62 11.57 -14.00
C ALA A 811 -5.64 10.51 -14.53
N GLY A 812 -5.08 9.67 -13.66
CA GLY A 812 -4.15 8.60 -14.02
C GLY A 812 -4.84 7.34 -14.53
N GLU A 813 -4.12 6.57 -15.34
CA GLU A 813 -4.59 5.33 -15.98
C GLU A 813 -5.28 4.37 -15.00
N LYS A 814 -4.61 4.06 -13.88
CA LYS A 814 -5.11 3.14 -12.86
C LYS A 814 -6.48 3.52 -12.29
N THR A 815 -6.85 4.81 -12.33
CA THR A 815 -8.18 5.26 -11.93
C THR A 815 -9.12 5.20 -13.12
N LEU A 816 -8.72 5.76 -14.26
CA LEU A 816 -9.59 5.92 -15.43
C LEU A 816 -10.03 4.59 -16.06
N THR A 817 -9.23 3.52 -15.92
CA THR A 817 -9.63 2.16 -16.34
C THR A 817 -10.89 1.66 -15.62
N HIS A 818 -11.19 2.15 -14.42
CA HIS A 818 -12.33 1.70 -13.62
C HIS A 818 -13.59 2.57 -13.75
N VAL A 819 -13.50 3.77 -14.32
CA VAL A 819 -14.64 4.69 -14.46
C VAL A 819 -15.26 4.58 -15.86
N ASP A 820 -16.54 4.93 -16.01
CA ASP A 820 -17.23 4.98 -17.31
C ASP A 820 -18.06 6.27 -17.42
N ARG A 821 -17.96 6.94 -18.57
CA ARG A 821 -18.59 8.25 -18.85
C ARG A 821 -20.12 8.24 -18.85
N ARG A 822 -20.77 7.08 -18.88
CA ARG A 822 -22.22 6.90 -18.84
C ARG A 822 -22.72 6.58 -17.43
N ARG A 823 -21.85 6.08 -16.54
CA ARG A 823 -22.20 5.55 -15.21
C ARG A 823 -21.64 6.38 -14.07
N THR A 824 -20.34 6.63 -14.07
CA THR A 824 -19.61 7.10 -12.88
C THR A 824 -20.00 8.52 -12.52
N GLN A 825 -20.33 8.76 -11.25
CA GLN A 825 -20.45 10.08 -10.63
C GLN A 825 -19.13 10.42 -9.94
N THR A 826 -18.59 11.63 -10.11
CA THR A 826 -17.30 12.02 -9.50
C THR A 826 -17.47 13.17 -8.52
N VAL A 827 -16.88 13.07 -7.34
CA VAL A 827 -16.71 14.17 -6.37
C VAL A 827 -15.22 14.51 -6.28
N LEU A 828 -14.84 15.68 -6.79
CA LEU A 828 -13.45 16.10 -7.03
C LEU A 828 -13.01 17.21 -6.09
N ASN A 829 -11.89 16.97 -5.41
CA ASN A 829 -11.07 18.02 -4.81
C ASN A 829 -10.23 18.69 -5.90
N THR A 830 -10.48 19.97 -6.17
CA THR A 830 -9.75 20.76 -7.18
C THR A 830 -8.39 21.25 -6.70
N HIS A 831 -8.00 20.91 -5.47
CA HIS A 831 -6.69 21.22 -4.94
C HIS A 831 -5.59 20.43 -5.68
N LEU A 832 -4.64 21.15 -6.26
CA LEU A 832 -3.49 20.56 -6.93
C LEU A 832 -2.33 20.38 -5.96
N SER A 833 -2.12 19.14 -5.49
CA SER A 833 -0.94 18.78 -4.71
C SER A 833 0.29 18.55 -5.60
N PRO A 834 1.45 19.17 -5.32
CA PRO A 834 2.66 18.98 -6.13
C PRO A 834 3.13 17.52 -6.19
N THR A 835 3.84 17.18 -7.26
CA THR A 835 4.51 15.88 -7.43
C THR A 835 6.01 16.00 -7.19
N ALA A 836 6.70 14.87 -7.00
CA ALA A 836 8.16 14.83 -6.85
C ALA A 836 8.91 15.51 -8.00
N ALA A 837 8.37 15.47 -9.22
CA ALA A 837 8.94 16.11 -10.40
C ALA A 837 9.14 17.63 -10.23
N PHE A 838 8.41 18.29 -9.32
CA PHE A 838 8.61 19.70 -9.02
C PHE A 838 9.82 19.97 -8.11
N ILE A 839 10.18 19.01 -7.26
CA ILE A 839 11.36 19.07 -6.40
C ILE A 839 12.62 19.02 -7.28
N GLU A 840 12.59 18.18 -8.31
CA GLU A 840 13.68 18.01 -9.28
C GLU A 840 13.73 19.14 -10.31
N ASN A 841 12.56 19.56 -10.82
CA ASN A 841 12.46 20.63 -11.82
C ASN A 841 11.48 21.72 -11.38
N THR A 842 12.04 22.88 -11.02
CA THR A 842 11.29 24.06 -10.55
C THR A 842 10.34 24.65 -11.61
N ARG A 843 10.57 24.33 -12.88
CA ARG A 843 9.78 24.80 -14.03
C ARG A 843 8.63 23.87 -14.38
N THR A 844 8.48 22.72 -13.72
CA THR A 844 7.38 21.78 -13.94
C THR A 844 6.03 22.50 -13.83
N LYS A 845 5.26 22.50 -14.92
CA LYS A 845 3.91 23.09 -14.96
C LYS A 845 2.90 21.97 -14.85
N TYR A 846 1.85 22.23 -14.09
CA TYR A 846 0.71 21.34 -13.95
C TYR A 846 -0.49 22.02 -14.60
N ASP A 847 -1.18 21.34 -15.50
CA ASP A 847 -2.43 21.82 -16.05
C ASP A 847 -3.60 21.22 -15.27
N ALA A 848 -3.98 21.90 -14.18
CA ALA A 848 -5.16 21.52 -13.39
C ALA A 848 -6.45 21.54 -14.22
N ALA A 849 -6.53 22.42 -15.24
CA ALA A 849 -7.68 22.48 -16.11
C ALA A 849 -7.73 21.28 -17.07
N GLU A 850 -6.58 20.82 -17.59
CA GLU A 850 -6.46 19.57 -18.34
C GLU A 850 -6.91 18.38 -17.50
N MET A 851 -6.36 18.21 -16.29
CA MET A 851 -6.76 17.10 -15.41
C MET A 851 -8.26 17.14 -15.09
N THR A 852 -8.83 18.33 -14.84
CA THR A 852 -10.27 18.50 -14.64
C THR A 852 -11.07 18.09 -15.88
N ARG A 853 -10.63 18.50 -17.08
CA ARG A 853 -11.27 18.10 -18.35
C ARG A 853 -11.17 16.60 -18.58
N THR A 854 -10.03 15.98 -18.31
CA THR A 854 -9.83 14.54 -18.42
C THR A 854 -10.78 13.78 -17.51
N ILE A 855 -10.89 14.19 -16.25
CA ILE A 855 -11.82 13.58 -15.29
C ILE A 855 -13.27 13.79 -15.73
N ALA A 856 -13.63 15.03 -16.13
CA ALA A 856 -14.97 15.36 -16.62
C ALA A 856 -15.37 14.54 -17.87
N GLY A 857 -14.43 14.29 -18.79
CA GLY A 857 -14.67 13.50 -20.00
C GLY A 857 -14.86 11.99 -19.75
N ASN A 858 -14.49 11.50 -18.57
CA ASN A 858 -14.56 10.09 -18.17
C ASN A 858 -15.64 9.80 -17.13
N THR A 859 -16.49 10.77 -16.77
CA THR A 859 -17.52 10.63 -15.75
C THR A 859 -18.86 11.14 -16.29
N ALA A 860 -19.97 10.53 -15.87
CA ALA A 860 -21.32 10.98 -16.23
C ALA A 860 -21.66 12.35 -15.62
N ARG A 861 -21.17 12.61 -14.40
CA ARG A 861 -21.35 13.90 -13.73
C ARG A 861 -20.19 14.21 -12.81
N LEU A 862 -19.76 15.47 -12.83
CA LEU A 862 -18.69 15.98 -11.99
C LEU A 862 -19.23 16.97 -10.94
N HIS A 863 -18.93 16.71 -9.68
CA HIS A 863 -19.12 17.60 -8.54
C HIS A 863 -17.74 18.06 -8.06
N ALA A 864 -17.37 19.31 -8.28
CA ALA A 864 -16.03 19.82 -7.96
C ALA A 864 -16.09 20.85 -6.84
N LEU A 865 -15.14 20.79 -5.89
CA LEU A 865 -14.92 21.81 -4.86
C LEU A 865 -13.44 21.88 -4.43
N GLU A 866 -13.04 23.01 -3.84
CA GLU A 866 -11.73 23.13 -3.17
C GLU A 866 -11.88 22.65 -1.71
N ALA A 867 -11.90 21.32 -1.52
CA ALA A 867 -12.10 20.71 -0.21
C ALA A 867 -10.92 20.95 0.75
N THR A 868 -9.72 21.17 0.22
CA THR A 868 -8.51 21.39 1.02
C THR A 868 -8.53 22.75 1.68
N GLN A 869 -9.00 23.77 0.96
CA GLN A 869 -9.19 25.13 1.45
C GLN A 869 -10.24 25.17 2.57
N ILE A 870 -11.36 24.45 2.42
CA ILE A 870 -12.36 24.33 3.49
C ILE A 870 -11.73 23.68 4.73
N ALA A 871 -10.99 22.58 4.55
CA ALA A 871 -10.35 21.86 5.65
C ALA A 871 -9.29 22.72 6.37
N GLU A 872 -8.41 23.41 5.63
CA GLU A 872 -7.40 24.29 6.21
C GLU A 872 -8.02 25.47 6.95
N ARG A 873 -9.06 26.10 6.38
CA ARG A 873 -9.72 27.26 6.99
C ARG A 873 -10.45 26.91 8.28
N TRP A 874 -11.26 25.86 8.26
CA TRP A 874 -12.21 25.57 9.32
C TRP A 874 -11.77 24.46 10.27
N LEU A 875 -10.75 23.67 9.91
CA LEU A 875 -10.23 22.57 10.73
C LEU A 875 -8.72 22.66 10.95
N GLY A 876 -8.03 23.62 10.32
CA GLY A 876 -6.59 23.88 10.49
C GLY A 876 -5.66 22.89 9.78
N ASP A 877 -6.18 21.87 9.08
CA ASP A 877 -5.38 20.85 8.41
C ASP A 877 -6.11 20.29 7.17
N GLY A 878 -5.44 20.30 6.02
CA GLY A 878 -5.95 19.72 4.76
C GLY A 878 -6.23 18.22 4.79
N VAL A 879 -5.76 17.48 5.81
CA VAL A 879 -6.02 16.02 5.95
C VAL A 879 -7.51 15.66 6.00
N TYR A 880 -8.37 16.60 6.38
CA TYR A 880 -9.82 16.39 6.45
C TYR A 880 -10.55 16.54 5.10
N ALA A 881 -9.85 16.90 4.01
CA ALA A 881 -10.44 17.12 2.69
C ALA A 881 -11.23 15.89 2.18
N ASN A 882 -10.69 14.68 2.34
CA ASN A 882 -11.37 13.46 1.90
C ASN A 882 -12.66 13.16 2.70
N MET A 883 -12.73 13.59 3.97
CA MET A 883 -13.94 13.49 4.77
C MET A 883 -15.02 14.49 4.30
N ILE A 884 -14.61 15.67 3.85
CA ILE A 884 -15.50 16.65 3.20
C ILE A 884 -16.04 16.09 1.88
N LEU A 885 -15.20 15.44 1.06
CA LEU A 885 -15.68 14.77 -0.17
C LEU A 885 -16.73 13.69 0.14
N LEU A 886 -16.50 12.90 1.19
CA LEU A 886 -17.45 11.89 1.66
C LEU A 886 -18.80 12.52 2.09
N GLY A 887 -18.74 13.62 2.84
CA GLY A 887 -19.95 14.36 3.26
C GLY A 887 -20.75 14.90 2.07
N MET A 888 -20.07 15.41 1.05
CA MET A 888 -20.72 15.88 -0.16
C MET A 888 -21.36 14.72 -0.93
N ALA A 889 -20.66 13.59 -1.07
CA ALA A 889 -21.19 12.40 -1.72
C ALA A 889 -22.43 11.84 -1.02
N TYR A 890 -22.41 11.82 0.32
CA TYR A 890 -23.57 11.45 1.14
C TYR A 890 -24.75 12.39 0.86
N GLN A 891 -24.57 13.70 0.96
CA GLN A 891 -25.66 14.67 0.80
C GLN A 891 -26.24 14.70 -0.62
N ARG A 892 -25.41 14.43 -1.64
CA ARG A 892 -25.85 14.29 -3.03
C ARG A 892 -26.57 12.96 -3.30
N GLY A 893 -26.69 12.08 -2.30
CA GLY A 893 -27.32 10.76 -2.44
C GLY A 893 -26.53 9.82 -3.34
N LEU A 894 -25.20 9.95 -3.41
CA LEU A 894 -24.33 9.12 -4.28
C LEU A 894 -23.84 7.84 -3.59
N LEU A 895 -24.06 7.72 -2.28
CA LEU A 895 -23.77 6.52 -1.51
C LEU A 895 -24.99 5.58 -1.52
N PRO A 896 -24.79 4.27 -1.35
CA PRO A 896 -25.90 3.32 -1.18
C PRO A 896 -26.65 3.58 0.12
N MET A 897 -27.55 2.69 0.55
CA MET A 897 -28.45 2.78 1.74
C MET A 897 -27.79 3.03 3.13
N LEU A 898 -26.62 3.68 3.20
CA LEU A 898 -25.91 4.08 4.41
C LEU A 898 -26.64 5.19 5.14
N THR A 899 -26.80 5.02 6.44
CA THR A 899 -27.36 6.02 7.34
C THR A 899 -26.28 7.01 7.79
N ARG A 900 -26.69 8.26 8.09
CA ARG A 900 -25.79 9.24 8.72
C ARG A 900 -25.22 8.70 10.02
N ASP A 901 -26.05 8.03 10.81
CA ASP A 901 -25.70 7.52 12.13
C ASP A 901 -24.67 6.38 12.04
N ALA A 902 -24.77 5.47 11.06
CA ALA A 902 -23.75 4.45 10.83
C ALA A 902 -22.40 5.06 10.43
N ILE A 903 -22.40 6.11 9.59
CA ILE A 903 -21.17 6.85 9.24
C ILE A 903 -20.60 7.52 10.49
N ALA A 904 -21.43 8.18 11.30
CA ALA A 904 -21.01 8.84 12.52
C ALA A 904 -20.46 7.84 13.56
N GLN A 905 -21.10 6.68 13.71
CA GLN A 905 -20.64 5.61 14.58
C GLN A 905 -19.31 5.02 14.09
N ALA A 906 -19.14 4.80 12.78
CA ALA A 906 -17.87 4.36 12.21
C ALA A 906 -16.75 5.36 12.50
N ILE A 907 -17.03 6.67 12.39
CA ILE A 907 -16.07 7.75 12.76
C ILE A 907 -15.74 7.68 14.26
N GLY A 908 -16.74 7.45 15.11
CA GLY A 908 -16.56 7.27 16.55
C GLY A 908 -15.66 6.07 16.89
N LEU A 909 -15.92 4.91 16.28
CA LEU A 909 -15.14 3.68 16.47
C LEU A 909 -13.68 3.81 16.00
N ASN A 910 -13.43 4.61 14.96
CA ASN A 910 -12.05 4.89 14.53
C ASN A 910 -11.24 5.68 15.58
N GLY A 911 -11.91 6.39 16.51
CA GLY A 911 -11.31 6.95 17.74
C GLY A 911 -10.31 8.09 17.54
N THR A 912 -10.04 8.52 16.29
CA THR A 912 -9.04 9.55 15.98
C THR A 912 -9.70 10.86 15.57
N ALA A 913 -9.48 11.94 16.34
CA ALA A 913 -10.00 13.28 16.04
C ALA A 913 -11.50 13.26 15.66
N VAL A 914 -12.30 12.57 16.48
CA VAL A 914 -13.70 12.24 16.18
C VAL A 914 -14.52 13.50 15.90
N ALA A 915 -14.43 14.51 16.77
CA ALA A 915 -15.17 15.76 16.62
C ALA A 915 -14.83 16.49 15.29
N GLN A 916 -13.55 16.57 14.95
CA GLN A 916 -13.10 17.22 13.70
C GLN A 916 -13.55 16.46 12.46
N ASN A 917 -13.51 15.12 12.49
CA ASN A 917 -13.97 14.31 11.36
C ASN A 917 -15.49 14.38 11.16
N LEU A 918 -16.28 14.36 12.24
CA LEU A 918 -17.73 14.59 12.16
C LEU A 918 -18.03 15.97 11.57
N ARG A 919 -17.30 17.00 12.01
CA ARG A 919 -17.45 18.36 11.48
C ARG A 919 -17.05 18.46 10.01
N ALA A 920 -15.95 17.83 9.61
CA ALA A 920 -15.53 17.75 8.21
C ALA A 920 -16.59 17.10 7.32
N PHE A 921 -17.20 16.01 7.79
CA PHE A 921 -18.30 15.35 7.10
C PHE A 921 -19.50 16.30 6.95
N ASP A 922 -19.87 17.02 8.01
CA ASP A 922 -20.96 18.00 7.95
C ASP A 922 -20.66 19.20 7.02
N TYR A 923 -19.41 19.68 6.94
CA TYR A 923 -19.02 20.70 5.95
C TYR A 923 -19.16 20.18 4.52
N GLY A 924 -18.82 18.92 4.27
CA GLY A 924 -19.06 18.27 2.99
C GLY A 924 -20.54 18.28 2.61
N ARG A 925 -21.40 17.96 3.57
CA ARG A 925 -22.85 18.01 3.39
C ARG A 925 -23.33 19.43 3.08
N LEU A 926 -22.87 20.43 3.84
CA LEU A 926 -23.22 21.82 3.57
C LEU A 926 -22.71 22.29 2.19
N ALA A 927 -21.51 21.90 1.79
CA ALA A 927 -20.93 22.24 0.49
C ALA A 927 -21.72 21.66 -0.69
N ALA A 928 -22.48 20.57 -0.48
CA ALA A 928 -23.36 20.04 -1.51
C ALA A 928 -24.54 20.98 -1.80
N GLU A 929 -25.09 21.68 -0.81
CA GLU A 929 -26.27 22.53 -0.98
C GLU A 929 -25.92 24.01 -1.09
N GLN A 930 -25.01 24.50 -0.24
CA GLN A 930 -24.69 25.92 -0.06
C GLN A 930 -23.18 26.14 0.08
N PRO A 931 -22.38 25.86 -0.98
CA PRO A 931 -20.91 25.96 -0.92
C PRO A 931 -20.43 27.36 -0.56
N ASP A 932 -21.10 28.41 -1.04
CA ASP A 932 -20.67 29.81 -0.86
C ASP A 932 -20.53 30.23 0.62
N ILE A 933 -21.33 29.63 1.51
CA ILE A 933 -21.25 29.88 2.96
C ILE A 933 -19.87 29.50 3.52
N LEU A 934 -19.24 28.45 2.97
CA LEU A 934 -17.95 27.95 3.43
C LEU A 934 -16.76 28.71 2.82
N TYR A 935 -16.97 29.45 1.72
CA TYR A 935 -15.94 30.17 0.98
C TYR A 935 -15.96 31.69 1.17
N ARG A 936 -16.83 32.25 2.02
CA ARG A 936 -17.04 33.72 2.14
C ARG A 936 -15.74 34.54 2.08
N ALA A 937 -15.81 35.55 1.22
CA ALA A 937 -14.70 36.20 0.53
C ALA A 937 -13.82 37.06 1.44
N ASP A 938 -12.68 36.51 1.85
CA ASP A 938 -11.52 37.32 2.21
C ASP A 938 -10.39 37.03 1.22
N ASN A 939 -10.23 37.95 0.27
CA ASN A 939 -9.05 38.14 -0.60
C ASN A 939 -8.60 36.97 -1.50
N VAL A 940 -9.51 36.40 -2.30
CA VAL A 940 -9.12 35.77 -3.57
C VAL A 940 -9.34 36.79 -4.68
N HIS A 941 -8.30 37.54 -5.03
CA HIS A 941 -8.32 38.21 -6.33
C HIS A 941 -8.16 37.14 -7.41
N PRO A 942 -9.10 36.99 -8.35
CA PRO A 942 -8.94 36.05 -9.44
C PRO A 942 -7.72 36.48 -10.26
N PHE A 943 -6.70 35.64 -10.26
CA PHE A 943 -5.66 35.65 -11.26
C PHE A 943 -6.12 34.70 -12.38
N PRO A 944 -6.15 35.13 -13.66
CA PRO A 944 -5.47 36.31 -14.20
C PRO A 944 -6.29 37.61 -14.16
N LEU A 945 -5.60 38.72 -13.91
CA LEU A 945 -6.13 40.07 -14.16
C LEU A 945 -6.20 40.35 -15.66
N SER A 946 -7.17 41.18 -16.08
CA SER A 946 -7.12 41.79 -17.41
C SER A 946 -5.81 42.58 -17.60
N LEU A 947 -5.38 42.78 -18.84
CA LEU A 947 -4.15 43.53 -19.14
C LEU A 947 -4.14 44.91 -18.46
N ASP A 948 -5.24 45.64 -18.48
CA ASP A 948 -5.33 46.96 -17.83
C ASP A 948 -5.24 46.86 -16.30
N GLY A 949 -5.89 45.84 -15.70
CA GLY A 949 -5.76 45.56 -14.27
C GLY A 949 -4.32 45.22 -13.86
N LEU A 950 -3.64 44.42 -14.68
CA LEU A 950 -2.22 44.09 -14.52
C LEU A 950 -1.34 45.35 -14.61
N ILE A 951 -1.56 46.21 -15.62
CA ILE A 951 -0.81 47.47 -15.79
C ILE A 951 -1.01 48.38 -14.60
N ALA A 952 -2.25 48.61 -14.17
CA ALA A 952 -2.56 49.48 -13.04
C ALA A 952 -1.89 49.00 -11.75
N ARG A 953 -1.95 47.68 -11.49
CA ARG A 953 -1.36 47.08 -10.29
C ARG A 953 0.16 47.13 -10.30
N ARG A 954 0.82 46.88 -11.44
CA ARG A 954 2.28 47.02 -11.58
C ARG A 954 2.74 48.48 -11.50
N ARG A 955 1.98 49.43 -12.06
CA ARG A 955 2.24 50.87 -11.91
C ARG A 955 2.19 51.28 -10.44
N LYS A 956 1.14 50.89 -9.70
CA LYS A 956 1.05 51.13 -8.26
C LYS A 956 2.25 50.54 -7.52
N HIS A 957 2.57 49.28 -7.77
CA HIS A 957 3.70 48.61 -7.12
C HIS A 957 5.03 49.33 -7.37
N LEU A 958 5.31 49.76 -8.61
CA LEU A 958 6.54 50.49 -8.94
C LEU A 958 6.57 51.91 -8.33
N GLY A 959 5.40 52.54 -8.17
CA GLY A 959 5.27 53.80 -7.45
C GLY A 959 5.57 53.63 -5.96
N ASP A 960 5.04 52.57 -5.34
CA ASP A 960 5.32 52.21 -3.95
C ASP A 960 6.78 51.76 -3.74
N TYR A 961 7.41 51.18 -4.77
CA TYR A 961 8.80 50.72 -4.76
C TYR A 961 9.81 51.88 -4.83
N GLN A 962 9.54 52.87 -5.68
CA GLN A 962 10.44 54.00 -5.88
C GLN A 962 9.70 55.33 -5.96
N ASP A 963 9.07 55.63 -7.09
CA ASP A 963 8.30 56.87 -7.31
C ASP A 963 7.40 56.81 -8.56
N THR A 964 6.60 57.86 -8.76
CA THR A 964 5.70 58.01 -9.92
C THR A 964 6.46 58.03 -11.26
N ALA A 965 7.65 58.63 -11.32
CA ALA A 965 8.40 58.72 -12.57
C ALA A 965 8.88 57.33 -13.05
N TYR A 966 9.24 56.47 -12.10
CA TYR A 966 9.61 55.08 -12.33
C TYR A 966 8.41 54.23 -12.80
N ALA A 967 7.25 54.43 -12.17
CA ALA A 967 5.99 53.83 -12.60
C ALA A 967 5.56 54.27 -14.01
N ASP A 968 5.77 55.54 -14.37
CA ASP A 968 5.44 56.07 -15.70
C ASP A 968 6.43 55.59 -16.78
N ARG A 969 7.70 55.33 -16.43
CA ARG A 969 8.65 54.63 -17.32
C ARG A 969 8.12 53.25 -17.71
N TYR A 970 7.61 52.50 -16.75
CA TYR A 970 6.95 51.21 -17.00
C TYR A 970 5.74 51.35 -17.93
N SER A 971 4.80 52.24 -17.59
CA SER A 971 3.57 52.43 -18.36
C SER A 971 3.84 52.83 -19.82
N ARG A 972 4.86 53.68 -20.06
CA ARG A 972 5.26 54.08 -21.43
C ARG A 972 5.74 52.90 -22.27
N LEU A 973 6.56 52.00 -21.72
CA LEU A 973 7.04 50.84 -22.48
C LEU A 973 5.89 49.89 -22.81
N VAL A 974 5.04 49.57 -21.82
CA VAL A 974 3.91 48.66 -22.03
C VAL A 974 2.92 49.24 -23.03
N ALA A 975 2.62 50.54 -22.97
CA ALA A 975 1.75 51.20 -23.93
C ALA A 975 2.33 51.14 -25.36
N ARG A 976 3.65 51.33 -25.52
CA ARG A 976 4.32 51.21 -26.82
C ARG A 976 4.23 49.80 -27.39
N VAL A 977 4.44 48.78 -26.55
CA VAL A 977 4.33 47.37 -26.96
C VAL A 977 2.90 47.01 -27.30
N ARG A 978 1.92 47.41 -26.47
CA ARG A 978 0.49 47.22 -26.73
C ARG A 978 0.08 47.83 -28.07
N ALA A 979 0.49 49.08 -28.34
CA ALA A 979 0.19 49.75 -29.61
C ALA A 979 0.88 49.10 -30.81
N ALA A 980 2.05 48.49 -30.64
CA ALA A 980 2.72 47.72 -31.69
C ALA A 980 2.03 46.37 -31.94
N GLU A 981 1.71 45.63 -30.87
CA GLU A 981 0.99 44.34 -30.94
C GLU A 981 -0.38 44.52 -31.59
N SER A 982 -1.19 45.50 -31.14
CA SER A 982 -2.51 45.75 -31.72
C SER A 982 -2.48 46.16 -33.19
N ARG A 983 -1.39 46.77 -33.68
CA ARG A 983 -1.22 47.09 -35.11
C ARG A 983 -0.95 45.85 -35.97
N ILE A 984 -0.27 44.86 -35.43
CA ILE A 984 0.12 43.63 -36.16
C ILE A 984 -0.95 42.55 -36.00
N ARG A 985 -1.49 42.38 -34.79
CA ARG A 985 -2.54 41.42 -34.43
C ARG A 985 -3.58 42.08 -33.52
N PRO A 986 -4.62 42.72 -34.09
CA PRO A 986 -5.74 43.27 -33.33
C PRO A 986 -6.38 42.20 -32.43
N GLY A 987 -6.71 42.56 -31.18
CA GLY A 987 -7.36 41.65 -30.22
C GLY A 987 -6.42 40.70 -29.46
N HIS A 988 -5.14 40.60 -29.84
CA HIS A 988 -4.15 39.83 -29.07
C HIS A 988 -3.42 40.71 -28.04
N THR A 989 -3.17 40.16 -26.85
CA THR A 989 -2.51 40.84 -25.72
C THR A 989 -1.30 40.10 -25.16
N ALA A 990 -0.92 38.95 -25.73
CA ALA A 990 0.05 38.05 -25.13
C ALA A 990 1.44 38.70 -24.97
N LEU A 991 1.89 39.48 -25.97
CA LEU A 991 3.17 40.18 -25.91
C LEU A 991 3.11 41.34 -24.91
N ALA A 992 2.05 42.15 -24.93
CA ALA A 992 1.85 43.24 -23.99
C ALA A 992 1.77 42.74 -22.54
N GLU A 993 1.08 41.63 -22.29
CA GLU A 993 1.02 40.97 -20.99
C GLU A 993 2.38 40.43 -20.55
N ALA A 994 3.13 39.80 -21.46
CA ALA A 994 4.48 39.31 -21.17
C ALA A 994 5.42 40.47 -20.79
N VAL A 995 5.36 41.59 -21.51
CA VAL A 995 6.16 42.79 -21.20
C VAL A 995 5.70 43.43 -19.90
N ALA A 996 4.39 43.59 -19.68
CA ALA A 996 3.83 44.12 -18.44
C ALA A 996 4.31 43.32 -17.20
N ARG A 997 4.35 41.98 -17.30
CA ARG A 997 4.82 41.11 -16.21
C ARG A 997 6.32 41.21 -15.99
N ASN A 998 7.11 41.08 -17.07
CA ASN A 998 8.55 40.89 -16.94
C ASN A 998 9.33 42.22 -16.83
N TYR A 999 8.84 43.30 -17.45
CA TYR A 999 9.51 44.59 -17.31
C TYR A 999 9.37 45.16 -15.91
N ALA A 1000 8.20 44.99 -15.28
CA ALA A 1000 8.02 45.37 -13.88
C ALA A 1000 8.97 44.61 -12.95
N LYS A 1001 9.22 43.31 -13.19
CA LYS A 1001 10.21 42.51 -12.44
C LYS A 1001 11.64 43.03 -12.60
N LEU A 1002 12.02 43.42 -13.82
CA LEU A 1002 13.33 44.01 -14.09
C LEU A 1002 13.54 45.36 -13.40
N LEU A 1003 12.46 46.13 -13.27
CA LEU A 1003 12.48 47.44 -12.61
C LEU A 1003 12.48 47.33 -11.07
N ALA A 1004 11.78 46.33 -10.51
CA ALA A 1004 11.74 46.06 -9.08
C ALA A 1004 12.58 44.82 -8.71
N TYR A 1005 13.91 44.94 -8.85
CA TYR A 1005 14.82 43.91 -8.36
C TYR A 1005 14.92 43.99 -6.84
N LYS A 1006 15.16 42.86 -6.17
CA LYS A 1006 15.20 42.79 -4.71
C LYS A 1006 16.63 42.95 -4.20
N ASP A 1007 17.01 44.18 -3.91
CA ASP A 1007 18.21 44.49 -3.12
C ASP A 1007 17.93 44.39 -1.61
N GLU A 1008 18.93 44.69 -0.78
CA GLU A 1008 18.81 44.69 0.67
C GLU A 1008 17.71 45.64 1.20
N PHE A 1009 17.43 46.75 0.51
CA PHE A 1009 16.44 47.74 0.93
C PHE A 1009 15.02 47.27 0.60
N GLU A 1010 14.79 46.75 -0.59
CA GLU A 1010 13.49 46.19 -0.97
C GLU A 1010 13.16 44.96 -0.12
N VAL A 1011 14.13 44.09 0.15
CA VAL A 1011 13.92 42.96 1.07
C VAL A 1011 13.51 43.47 2.45
N ALA A 1012 14.20 44.47 3.00
CA ALA A 1012 13.82 45.07 4.28
C ALA A 1012 12.40 45.66 4.25
N ARG A 1013 12.05 46.42 3.20
CA ARG A 1013 10.72 47.00 3.02
C ARG A 1013 9.63 45.93 3.00
N LEU A 1014 9.85 44.83 2.29
CA LEU A 1014 8.90 43.70 2.21
C LEU A 1014 8.71 42.94 3.53
N TYR A 1015 9.61 43.13 4.50
CA TYR A 1015 9.43 42.63 5.87
C TYR A 1015 8.74 43.66 6.79
N THR A 1016 8.87 44.95 6.52
CA THR A 1016 8.38 46.02 7.40
C THR A 1016 7.11 46.71 6.93
N ASP A 1017 6.59 46.42 5.73
CA ASP A 1017 5.40 47.09 5.16
C ASP A 1017 4.04 46.62 5.71
N GLY A 1018 4.05 45.81 6.79
CA GLY A 1018 2.87 45.29 7.45
C GLY A 1018 2.31 43.99 6.85
N ARG A 1019 2.43 43.76 5.54
CA ARG A 1019 1.86 42.58 4.86
C ARG A 1019 2.46 41.27 5.36
N PHE A 1020 3.75 41.30 5.68
CA PHE A 1020 4.44 40.16 6.27
C PHE A 1020 3.90 39.82 7.67
N ALA A 1021 3.71 40.82 8.54
CA ALA A 1021 3.14 40.64 9.87
C ALA A 1021 1.72 40.08 9.79
N ASP A 1022 0.88 40.59 8.88
CA ASP A 1022 -0.47 40.08 8.62
C ASP A 1022 -0.46 38.64 8.12
N SER A 1023 0.52 38.25 7.30
CA SER A 1023 0.67 36.88 6.85
C SER A 1023 1.07 35.93 7.99
N LEU A 1024 1.94 36.37 8.89
CA LEU A 1024 2.30 35.60 10.07
C LEU A 1024 1.11 35.45 11.03
N ALA A 1025 0.42 36.54 11.35
CA ALA A 1025 -0.73 36.53 12.26
C ALA A 1025 -1.91 35.69 11.74
N ARG A 1026 -2.05 35.56 10.42
CA ARG A 1026 -3.04 34.65 9.81
C ARG A 1026 -2.67 33.17 9.94
N GLN A 1027 -1.38 32.84 9.91
CA GLN A 1027 -0.94 31.44 9.92
C GLN A 1027 -0.54 30.93 11.32
N PHE A 1028 -0.12 31.82 12.20
CA PHE A 1028 0.37 31.50 13.54
C PHE A 1028 -0.37 32.30 14.62
N LYS A 1029 -0.57 31.68 15.78
CA LYS A 1029 -1.06 32.29 17.03
C LYS A 1029 0.02 32.18 18.12
N GLY A 1030 -0.05 33.07 19.10
CA GLY A 1030 0.99 33.26 20.12
C GLY A 1030 2.13 34.13 19.61
#